data_AF-A0A2H0Z1L5-F1
#
_entry.id   AF-A0A2H0Z1L5-F1
#
_cell.length_a   1.000
_cell.length_b   1.000
_cell.length_c   1.000
_cell.angle_alpha   90.00
_cell.angle_beta   90.00
_cell.angle_gamma   90.00
#
_symmetry.space_group_name_H-M   'P 1'
#
loop_
_entity.id
_entity.type
_entity.pdbx_description
1 polymer ?
#
loop_
_entity_poly.entity_id
_entity_poly.type
_entity_poly.pdbx_seq_one_letter_code
_entity_poly.pdbx_strand_id
1 'polypeptide(L)'
;MPNQEQKFLTALKDIFIGAKIEGQSGYVNLMHIKGKYFEGIFPILIQDINVKLSGFPDFREEMFEKLYFFFSRYFNQTGSIYFNYTPLYQNIYDKVYDPNRDVILFWKTHMLYYVKSEAIYKSMKIEIDGLNFFFDASQIENKKNNERRNLIFEFNKVGGIDKKVALIFNVNYSKNGRVTKIDEILKALKKEDFKNVTEEILEQSFSIFKKQSEVDFFINKNAKEFLKEQFDLFLYQYMFKEVNQFDEKRIKELQSLKEIAYNIISFISQFEDELVKIWNKPKFPLNSNYVITLDRLPKELVEKLIKHPGIKEQIAEWKELGLVKDIFKPKDIIAVQTSLDGKEFLKKECRFLPVDTKYFKDLELEILSLFDNLDDSLDGTLIHSENYQALNTLKRKYRGAVKTIYIDPPFNLDSSDQFLYRTNYKDANWATLLENRISIAKDFLSEDGSIFVRCDYNGNYIVRFLLDTILGKENFRNEIVLRRAEETKGDLNKQFRDMKSMTVNYDNIYWYSNNFFTRFTKIIKPTTDNQKAAHWHSFWKSFDRKNMRYEIQGVSLEKGQWMWERNRASTAIENYKEYLKVSKTTNETLEEYWLRDGANREFIKKEGDGISSIKYWIPPREFVLADTNWLDIKGYSNTTDFKTENSELLLKRIFSNINQEGNLVFDFFMGSSTTQAVAQKLGRKWLGVEMGEHFFTVVLPRMKKVIAGVQSGISKETDYKGGGFFKYYSLEQYEDTLQKVSYKEDALLIFNENKTPYEQYIFMRDDKLTDKAVKINAKDKTVQVTLNKLYPNIDAAETLSLITGKKIKKITEEEVEFNDGSKESLTNPNYHLFKEFIWWQ
;
A
#
# COMPACT_ATOMS: atom_id res chain seq x y z
N MET A 1 18.81 -30.11 -35.01
CA MET A 1 18.61 -28.94 -34.12
C MET A 1 17.96 -27.83 -34.94
N PRO A 2 17.03 -27.04 -34.38
CA PRO A 2 16.42 -25.93 -35.11
C PRO A 2 17.47 -24.88 -35.49
N ASN A 3 17.34 -24.25 -36.67
CA ASN A 3 18.21 -23.14 -37.09
C ASN A 3 17.97 -21.89 -36.23
N GLN A 4 18.88 -20.91 -36.25
CA GLN A 4 18.79 -19.73 -35.37
C GLN A 4 17.53 -18.89 -35.62
N GLU A 5 17.07 -18.82 -36.86
CA GLU A 5 15.80 -18.21 -37.22
C GLU A 5 14.62 -18.90 -36.53
N GLN A 6 14.51 -20.23 -36.60
CA GLN A 6 13.47 -21.00 -35.90
C GLN A 6 13.53 -20.79 -34.38
N LYS A 7 14.73 -20.73 -33.79
CA LYS A 7 14.89 -20.46 -32.35
C LYS A 7 14.40 -19.07 -31.98
N PHE A 8 14.76 -18.04 -32.74
CA PHE A 8 14.27 -16.68 -32.54
C PHE A 8 12.76 -16.59 -32.67
N LEU A 9 12.21 -17.13 -33.76
CA LEU A 9 10.77 -17.06 -34.04
C LEU A 9 9.95 -17.85 -33.01
N THR A 10 10.44 -19.00 -32.57
CA THR A 10 9.81 -19.79 -31.50
C THR A 10 9.84 -19.01 -30.19
N ALA A 11 11.00 -18.48 -29.80
CA ALA A 11 11.11 -17.70 -28.57
C ALA A 11 10.21 -16.46 -28.59
N LEU A 12 10.19 -15.73 -29.70
CA LEU A 12 9.31 -14.58 -29.87
C LEU A 12 7.84 -15.01 -29.78
N LYS A 13 7.44 -16.10 -30.44
CA LYS A 13 6.08 -16.65 -30.36
C LYS A 13 5.71 -17.08 -28.93
N ASP A 14 6.61 -17.75 -28.23
CA ASP A 14 6.40 -18.20 -26.84
C ASP A 14 6.22 -17.03 -25.88
N ILE A 15 6.91 -15.91 -26.11
CA ILE A 15 6.76 -14.67 -25.32
C ILE A 15 5.35 -14.08 -25.45
N PHE A 16 4.75 -14.15 -26.65
CA PHE A 16 3.47 -13.51 -26.94
C PHE A 16 2.25 -14.42 -26.77
N ILE A 17 2.38 -15.70 -27.13
CA ILE A 17 1.28 -16.66 -27.15
C ILE A 17 1.32 -17.57 -25.92
N GLY A 18 2.52 -17.98 -25.46
CA GLY A 18 2.67 -18.94 -24.37
C GLY A 18 1.93 -20.26 -24.63
N ALA A 19 1.56 -20.96 -23.55
CA ALA A 19 0.66 -22.12 -23.65
C ALA A 19 -0.77 -21.66 -24.01
N LYS A 20 -1.53 -22.46 -24.77
CA LYS A 20 -2.96 -22.19 -24.99
C LYS A 20 -3.72 -22.33 -23.69
N ILE A 21 -4.37 -21.26 -23.24
CA ILE A 21 -5.16 -21.21 -22.02
C ILE A 21 -6.60 -20.88 -22.39
N GLU A 22 -7.56 -21.63 -21.86
CA GLU A 22 -9.01 -21.40 -21.99
C GLU A 22 -9.61 -21.15 -20.60
N GLY A 23 -10.39 -20.06 -20.43
CA GLY A 23 -10.98 -19.64 -19.15
C GLY A 23 -11.58 -18.23 -19.14
N GLN A 24 -12.14 -17.80 -18.00
CA GLN A 24 -12.81 -16.50 -17.81
C GLN A 24 -12.09 -15.57 -16.80
N SER A 25 -10.77 -15.65 -16.66
CA SER A 25 -10.00 -14.68 -15.85
C SER A 25 -9.51 -13.50 -16.70
N GLY A 26 -9.17 -12.40 -16.05
CA GLY A 26 -8.52 -11.25 -16.69
C GLY A 26 -7.16 -11.61 -17.26
N TYR A 27 -6.39 -12.48 -16.61
CA TYR A 27 -5.16 -13.04 -17.18
C TYR A 27 -5.41 -13.80 -18.50
N VAL A 28 -6.46 -14.61 -18.58
CA VAL A 28 -6.82 -15.32 -19.83
C VAL A 28 -7.20 -14.33 -20.92
N ASN A 29 -8.00 -13.31 -20.58
CA ASN A 29 -8.33 -12.25 -21.53
C ASN A 29 -7.06 -11.56 -22.05
N LEU A 30 -6.13 -11.21 -21.15
CA LEU A 30 -4.84 -10.62 -21.48
C LEU A 30 -4.02 -11.48 -22.45
N MET A 31 -3.90 -12.79 -22.20
CA MET A 31 -3.14 -13.70 -23.07
C MET A 31 -3.81 -13.85 -24.44
N HIS A 32 -5.15 -13.86 -24.50
CA HIS A 32 -5.86 -13.84 -25.78
C HIS A 32 -5.61 -12.55 -26.57
N ILE A 33 -5.66 -11.39 -25.91
CA ILE A 33 -5.35 -10.09 -26.51
C ILE A 33 -3.91 -10.11 -27.05
N LYS A 34 -2.95 -10.50 -26.22
CA LYS A 34 -1.53 -10.57 -26.57
C LYS A 34 -1.27 -11.48 -27.77
N GLY A 35 -1.85 -12.68 -27.77
CA GLY A 35 -1.72 -13.65 -28.84
C GLY A 35 -2.31 -13.17 -30.17
N LYS A 36 -3.55 -12.67 -30.17
CA LYS A 36 -4.23 -12.20 -31.40
C LYS A 36 -3.48 -11.05 -32.08
N TYR A 37 -3.03 -10.06 -31.30
CA TYR A 37 -2.26 -8.95 -31.83
C TYR A 37 -0.91 -9.37 -32.41
N PHE A 38 -0.23 -10.32 -31.75
CA PHE A 38 0.99 -10.93 -32.29
C PHE A 38 0.73 -11.62 -33.63
N GLU A 39 -0.31 -12.45 -33.73
CA GLU A 39 -0.66 -13.16 -34.98
C GLU A 39 -0.93 -12.21 -36.15
N GLY A 40 -1.54 -11.05 -35.91
CA GLY A 40 -1.78 -10.04 -36.95
C GLY A 40 -0.53 -9.30 -37.43
N ILE A 41 0.36 -8.89 -36.51
CA ILE A 41 1.53 -8.04 -36.85
C ILE A 41 2.76 -8.86 -37.25
N PHE A 42 2.83 -10.12 -36.81
CA PHE A 42 3.97 -10.99 -37.09
C PHE A 42 4.28 -11.19 -38.59
N PRO A 43 3.30 -11.39 -39.49
CA PRO A 43 3.56 -11.46 -40.93
C PRO A 43 4.23 -10.20 -41.50
N ILE A 44 3.82 -9.02 -41.03
CA ILE A 44 4.38 -7.72 -41.45
C ILE A 44 5.84 -7.63 -41.00
N LEU A 45 6.13 -8.02 -39.75
CA LEU A 45 7.50 -8.04 -39.22
C LEU A 45 8.43 -8.93 -40.06
N ILE A 46 7.97 -10.12 -40.43
CA ILE A 46 8.75 -11.06 -41.25
C ILE A 46 8.98 -10.49 -42.64
N GLN A 47 7.99 -9.85 -43.24
CA GLN A 47 8.12 -9.17 -44.52
C GLN A 47 9.19 -8.06 -44.45
N ASP A 48 9.14 -7.21 -43.42
CA ASP A 48 10.10 -6.12 -43.23
C ASP A 48 11.54 -6.64 -43.03
N ILE A 49 11.70 -7.72 -42.25
CA ILE A 49 12.98 -8.40 -42.06
C ILE A 49 13.50 -8.93 -43.41
N ASN A 50 12.66 -9.58 -44.20
CA ASN A 50 13.04 -10.12 -45.50
C ASN A 50 13.45 -9.02 -46.50
N VAL A 51 12.71 -7.90 -46.53
CA VAL A 51 13.05 -6.76 -47.40
C VAL A 51 14.41 -6.18 -47.02
N LYS A 52 14.69 -5.96 -45.74
CA LYS A 52 15.99 -5.41 -45.30
C LYS A 52 17.17 -6.36 -45.51
N LEU A 53 16.94 -7.66 -45.35
CA LEU A 53 17.97 -8.67 -45.55
C LEU A 53 18.23 -9.02 -47.02
N SER A 54 17.40 -8.57 -47.96
CA SER A 54 17.58 -8.85 -49.39
C SER A 54 18.95 -8.39 -49.92
N GLY A 55 19.53 -7.34 -49.34
CA GLY A 55 20.87 -6.84 -49.67
C GLY A 55 22.04 -7.56 -49.00
N PHE A 56 21.78 -8.41 -47.99
CA PHE A 56 22.81 -9.05 -47.15
C PHE A 56 22.40 -10.48 -46.72
N PRO A 57 22.25 -11.44 -47.66
CA PRO A 57 21.73 -12.78 -47.35
C PRO A 57 22.60 -13.54 -46.34
N ASP A 58 23.92 -13.36 -46.37
CA ASP A 58 24.87 -14.01 -45.45
C ASP A 58 24.70 -13.53 -44.00
N PHE A 59 24.15 -12.33 -43.79
CA PHE A 59 23.93 -11.76 -42.45
C PHE A 59 22.66 -12.28 -41.78
N ARG A 60 21.78 -12.99 -42.50
CA ARG A 60 20.49 -13.45 -41.98
C ARG A 60 20.63 -14.29 -40.72
N GLU A 61 21.50 -15.29 -40.74
CA GLU A 61 21.69 -16.21 -39.60
C GLU A 61 22.24 -15.46 -38.38
N GLU A 62 23.25 -14.62 -38.58
CA GLU A 62 23.84 -13.79 -37.53
C GLU A 62 22.82 -12.80 -36.95
N MET A 63 22.02 -12.15 -37.79
CA MET A 63 20.97 -11.23 -37.33
C MET A 63 19.99 -11.93 -36.38
N PHE A 64 19.46 -13.08 -36.77
CA PHE A 64 18.53 -13.84 -35.92
C PHE A 64 19.18 -14.33 -34.63
N GLU A 65 20.45 -14.75 -34.69
CA GLU A 65 21.22 -15.11 -33.49
C GLU A 65 21.33 -13.92 -32.52
N LYS A 66 21.72 -12.74 -33.02
CA LYS A 66 21.90 -11.54 -32.17
C LYS A 66 20.58 -11.01 -31.62
N LEU A 67 19.49 -11.07 -32.39
CA LEU A 67 18.15 -10.73 -31.91
C LEU A 67 17.69 -11.70 -30.81
N TYR A 68 17.81 -13.02 -31.03
CA TYR A 68 17.48 -14.02 -30.02
C TYR A 68 18.31 -13.83 -28.75
N PHE A 69 19.61 -13.64 -28.91
CA PHE A 69 20.52 -13.40 -27.80
C PHE A 69 20.15 -12.15 -27.01
N PHE A 70 19.78 -11.06 -27.69
CA PHE A 70 19.36 -9.84 -27.03
C PHE A 70 18.09 -10.06 -26.20
N PHE A 71 17.02 -10.52 -26.85
CA PHE A 71 15.68 -10.56 -26.28
C PHE A 71 15.50 -11.63 -25.20
N SER A 72 16.14 -12.79 -25.33
CA SER A 72 16.07 -13.87 -24.32
C SER A 72 16.56 -13.45 -22.91
N ARG A 73 17.31 -12.35 -22.80
CA ARG A 73 17.81 -11.79 -21.52
C ARG A 73 16.77 -10.97 -20.76
N TYR A 74 15.81 -10.39 -21.47
CA TYR A 74 14.86 -9.41 -20.91
C TYR A 74 13.43 -9.92 -20.80
N PHE A 75 13.16 -11.11 -21.33
CA PHE A 75 11.85 -11.74 -21.26
C PHE A 75 11.91 -12.97 -20.37
N ASN A 76 11.01 -13.02 -19.39
CA ASN A 76 10.79 -14.20 -18.57
C ASN A 76 9.68 -15.09 -19.18
N GLN A 77 9.45 -16.27 -18.60
CA GLN A 77 8.41 -17.20 -19.06
C GLN A 77 6.98 -16.66 -18.94
N THR A 78 6.76 -15.54 -18.24
CA THR A 78 5.44 -14.90 -18.11
C THR A 78 5.28 -13.69 -19.02
N GLY A 79 6.31 -13.37 -19.81
CA GLY A 79 6.31 -12.27 -20.76
C GLY A 79 6.48 -10.88 -20.15
N SER A 80 6.87 -10.76 -18.87
CA SER A 80 7.22 -9.48 -18.23
C SER A 80 8.60 -9.00 -18.71
N ILE A 81 8.77 -7.67 -18.78
CA ILE A 81 9.97 -7.03 -19.37
C ILE A 81 10.88 -6.47 -18.28
N TYR A 82 11.88 -7.26 -17.86
CA TYR A 82 12.92 -6.83 -16.91
C TYR A 82 14.16 -7.72 -17.04
N PHE A 83 15.23 -7.45 -16.28
CA PHE A 83 16.43 -8.29 -16.27
C PHE A 83 16.11 -9.73 -15.80
N ASN A 84 15.90 -10.66 -16.74
CA ASN A 84 15.64 -12.07 -16.45
C ASN A 84 16.94 -12.83 -16.15
N TYR A 85 17.96 -12.64 -16.99
CA TYR A 85 19.27 -13.30 -16.84
C TYR A 85 20.39 -12.52 -17.53
N THR A 86 21.58 -12.50 -16.93
CA THR A 86 22.81 -11.97 -17.56
C THR A 86 23.94 -13.00 -17.42
N PRO A 87 24.41 -13.61 -18.53
CA PRO A 87 25.46 -14.62 -18.47
C PRO A 87 26.79 -14.09 -17.92
N LEU A 88 27.54 -14.95 -17.21
CA LEU A 88 28.80 -14.61 -16.54
C LEU A 88 29.91 -14.08 -17.47
N TYR A 89 29.88 -14.35 -18.77
CA TYR A 89 30.91 -13.90 -19.72
C TYR A 89 30.65 -12.49 -20.29
N GLN A 90 29.50 -11.87 -20.00
CA GLN A 90 29.15 -10.54 -20.52
C GLN A 90 29.46 -9.44 -19.50
N ASN A 91 30.17 -8.40 -19.95
CA ASN A 91 30.56 -7.25 -19.12
C ASN A 91 29.70 -6.02 -19.49
N ILE A 92 28.38 -6.12 -19.34
CA ILE A 92 27.46 -4.97 -19.50
C ILE A 92 27.35 -4.17 -18.20
N TYR A 93 27.30 -4.85 -17.07
CA TYR A 93 27.27 -4.27 -15.74
C TYR A 93 28.29 -4.95 -14.85
N ASP A 94 28.81 -4.25 -13.84
CA ASP A 94 29.65 -4.87 -12.81
C ASP A 94 28.88 -6.01 -12.12
N LYS A 95 29.54 -7.17 -12.05
CA LYS A 95 28.96 -8.41 -11.57
C LYS A 95 28.96 -8.41 -10.05
N VAL A 96 27.79 -8.44 -9.43
CA VAL A 96 27.69 -8.76 -8.00
C VAL A 96 26.49 -9.67 -7.82
N TYR A 97 26.75 -10.98 -7.76
CA TYR A 97 25.70 -12.00 -7.67
C TYR A 97 26.17 -13.14 -6.77
N ASP A 98 26.04 -12.95 -5.47
CA ASP A 98 25.72 -14.09 -4.61
C ASP A 98 24.21 -14.32 -4.78
N PRO A 99 23.73 -15.52 -5.16
CA PRO A 99 22.29 -15.81 -5.30
C PRO A 99 21.47 -15.47 -4.05
N ASN A 100 22.13 -15.43 -2.88
CA ASN A 100 21.57 -15.07 -1.59
C ASN A 100 21.74 -13.58 -1.24
N ARG A 101 22.52 -12.81 -2.00
CA ARG A 101 22.68 -11.37 -1.85
C ARG A 101 22.40 -10.71 -3.19
N ASP A 102 21.13 -10.39 -3.43
CA ASP A 102 20.77 -9.45 -4.47
C ASP A 102 21.45 -8.13 -4.12
N VAL A 103 22.48 -7.74 -4.88
CA VAL A 103 23.18 -6.50 -4.60
C VAL A 103 22.25 -5.36 -4.94
N ILE A 104 22.12 -4.45 -3.97
CA ILE A 104 21.30 -3.24 -3.95
C ILE A 104 21.50 -2.46 -5.24
N LEU A 105 20.74 -2.83 -6.25
CA LEU A 105 20.71 -2.16 -7.53
C LEU A 105 19.25 -1.86 -7.78
N PHE A 106 18.68 -0.99 -6.94
CA PHE A 106 17.38 -0.36 -7.15
C PHE A 106 17.18 0.05 -8.62
N TRP A 107 18.25 0.48 -9.32
CA TRP A 107 18.19 0.78 -10.76
C TRP A 107 17.69 -0.37 -11.65
N LYS A 108 17.84 -1.65 -11.27
CA LYS A 108 17.28 -2.76 -12.06
C LYS A 108 15.76 -2.84 -11.98
N THR A 109 15.19 -2.37 -10.87
CA THR A 109 13.77 -2.51 -10.55
C THR A 109 13.05 -1.17 -10.49
N HIS A 110 13.75 -0.04 -10.58
CA HIS A 110 13.16 1.31 -10.49
C HIS A 110 12.19 1.61 -11.64
N MET A 111 12.43 1.01 -12.81
CA MET A 111 11.56 1.09 -13.98
C MET A 111 10.38 0.11 -13.89
N LEU A 112 10.14 -0.53 -12.75
CA LEU A 112 9.06 -1.51 -12.62
C LEU A 112 7.97 -0.98 -11.68
N TYR A 113 6.73 -1.30 -12.00
CA TYR A 113 5.65 -1.34 -11.02
C TYR A 113 5.66 -2.68 -10.31
N TYR A 114 5.64 -2.66 -8.98
CA TYR A 114 5.35 -3.86 -8.20
C TYR A 114 3.83 -4.06 -8.12
N VAL A 115 3.31 -5.02 -8.88
CA VAL A 115 1.89 -5.38 -8.86
C VAL A 115 1.66 -6.47 -7.84
N LYS A 116 1.01 -6.10 -6.74
CA LYS A 116 0.55 -7.05 -5.73
C LYS A 116 -0.83 -7.54 -6.11
N SER A 117 -0.93 -8.66 -6.81
CA SER A 117 -2.22 -9.30 -7.09
C SER A 117 -2.60 -10.26 -5.96
N GLU A 118 -3.89 -10.26 -5.57
CA GLU A 118 -4.45 -11.38 -4.83
C GLU A 118 -4.50 -12.61 -5.75
N ALA A 119 -4.13 -13.76 -5.22
CA ALA A 119 -4.16 -15.02 -5.95
C ALA A 119 -5.62 -15.46 -6.17
N ILE A 120 -6.24 -15.03 -7.27
CA ILE A 120 -7.57 -15.51 -7.65
C ILE A 120 -7.38 -16.75 -8.52
N TYR A 121 -7.39 -17.93 -7.89
CA TYR A 121 -7.38 -19.18 -8.63
C TYR A 121 -8.74 -19.42 -9.25
N LYS A 122 -8.79 -19.44 -10.58
CA LYS A 122 -9.97 -19.89 -11.33
C LYS A 122 -9.71 -21.25 -11.95
N SER A 123 -10.80 -21.94 -12.21
CA SER A 123 -10.81 -23.18 -12.95
C SER A 123 -10.28 -22.92 -14.35
N MET A 124 -9.37 -23.75 -14.81
CA MET A 124 -8.71 -23.55 -16.11
C MET A 124 -8.37 -24.86 -16.78
N LYS A 125 -8.26 -24.81 -18.10
CA LYS A 125 -7.80 -25.91 -18.94
C LYS A 125 -6.39 -25.64 -19.43
N ILE A 126 -5.56 -26.68 -19.43
CA ILE A 126 -4.15 -26.64 -19.81
C ILE A 126 -3.90 -27.78 -20.80
N GLU A 127 -3.25 -27.50 -21.92
CA GLU A 127 -2.80 -28.52 -22.89
C GLU A 127 -1.27 -28.62 -22.85
N ILE A 128 -0.74 -29.82 -22.62
CA ILE A 128 0.70 -30.13 -22.60
C ILE A 128 0.90 -31.43 -23.38
N ASP A 129 1.76 -31.41 -24.40
CA ASP A 129 2.10 -32.57 -25.22
C ASP A 129 0.88 -33.36 -25.75
N GLY A 130 -0.19 -32.63 -26.12
CA GLY A 130 -1.45 -33.20 -26.63
C GLY A 130 -2.37 -33.81 -25.56
N LEU A 131 -1.97 -33.78 -24.28
CA LEU A 131 -2.81 -34.14 -23.14
C LEU A 131 -3.56 -32.91 -22.62
N ASN A 132 -4.85 -33.07 -22.34
CA ASN A 132 -5.68 -32.00 -21.78
C ASN A 132 -5.82 -32.21 -20.28
N PHE A 133 -5.57 -31.17 -19.51
CA PHE A 133 -5.75 -31.10 -18.07
C PHE A 133 -6.84 -30.08 -17.77
N PHE A 134 -7.71 -30.37 -16.81
CA PHE A 134 -8.67 -29.41 -16.28
C PHE A 134 -8.54 -29.35 -14.77
N PHE A 135 -8.34 -28.15 -14.27
CA PHE A 135 -8.22 -27.87 -12.86
C PHE A 135 -9.49 -27.17 -12.39
N ASP A 136 -10.28 -27.85 -11.56
CA ASP A 136 -11.48 -27.32 -10.92
C ASP A 136 -11.08 -26.60 -9.63
N ALA A 137 -11.21 -25.27 -9.64
CA ALA A 137 -10.92 -24.40 -8.52
C ALA A 137 -12.19 -23.88 -7.83
N SER A 138 -13.38 -24.39 -8.16
CA SER A 138 -14.67 -23.89 -7.63
C SER A 138 -14.75 -23.81 -6.09
N GLN A 139 -14.01 -24.68 -5.40
CA GLN A 139 -13.94 -24.74 -3.93
C GLN A 139 -13.07 -23.64 -3.30
N ILE A 140 -12.20 -23.02 -4.10
CA ILE A 140 -11.27 -21.95 -3.69
C ILE A 140 -11.55 -20.62 -4.40
N GLU A 141 -12.23 -20.63 -5.55
CA GLU A 141 -12.64 -19.44 -6.34
C GLU A 141 -13.41 -18.40 -5.53
N ASN A 142 -14.25 -18.85 -4.60
CA ASN A 142 -15.09 -17.98 -3.76
C ASN A 142 -14.46 -17.69 -2.38
N LYS A 143 -13.30 -18.29 -2.07
CA LYS A 143 -12.58 -18.04 -0.84
C LYS A 143 -11.46 -17.05 -1.14
N LYS A 144 -11.81 -15.77 -1.13
CA LYS A 144 -10.83 -14.71 -1.00
C LYS A 144 -10.12 -14.93 0.33
N ASN A 145 -8.91 -15.46 0.29
CA ASN A 145 -8.20 -15.85 1.49
C ASN A 145 -6.73 -15.55 1.30
N ASN A 146 -6.21 -14.67 2.14
CA ASN A 146 -4.82 -14.20 2.09
C ASN A 146 -3.82 -15.13 2.72
N GLU A 147 -4.26 -16.27 3.24
CA GLU A 147 -3.32 -17.32 3.57
C GLU A 147 -2.85 -17.97 2.27
N ARG A 148 -1.57 -17.76 1.91
CA ARG A 148 -0.83 -18.67 1.00
C ARG A 148 -0.78 -20.05 1.67
N ARG A 149 -1.89 -20.77 1.63
CA ARG A 149 -1.93 -22.20 1.90
C ARG A 149 -1.45 -22.89 0.64
N ASN A 150 -0.46 -23.76 0.78
CA ASN A 150 0.01 -24.59 -0.33
C ASN A 150 -1.20 -25.24 -1.04
N LEU A 151 -1.26 -25.13 -2.36
CA LEU A 151 -2.29 -25.83 -3.13
C LEU A 151 -2.03 -27.33 -3.10
N ILE A 152 -3.11 -28.09 -2.97
CA ILE A 152 -3.14 -29.53 -3.15
C ILE A 152 -3.95 -29.82 -4.42
N PHE A 153 -3.38 -30.67 -5.27
CA PHE A 153 -4.04 -31.18 -6.46
C PHE A 153 -4.47 -32.62 -6.20
N GLU A 154 -5.76 -32.89 -6.35
CA GLU A 154 -6.31 -34.23 -6.19
C GLU A 154 -6.91 -34.67 -7.52
N PHE A 155 -6.40 -35.77 -8.07
CA PHE A 155 -6.98 -36.36 -9.28
C PHE A 155 -8.41 -36.81 -8.98
N ASN A 156 -9.36 -36.33 -9.78
CA ASN A 156 -10.78 -36.64 -9.63
C ASN A 156 -11.18 -37.77 -10.59
N LYS A 157 -11.06 -37.53 -11.90
CA LYS A 157 -11.44 -38.49 -12.94
C LYS A 157 -10.88 -38.11 -14.31
N VAL A 158 -10.95 -39.04 -15.25
CA VAL A 158 -10.90 -38.73 -16.68
C VAL A 158 -12.32 -38.35 -17.14
N GLY A 159 -12.46 -37.25 -17.88
CA GLY A 159 -13.77 -36.79 -18.36
C GLY A 159 -13.72 -36.08 -19.71
N GLY A 160 -14.89 -35.85 -20.30
CA GLY A 160 -15.01 -35.04 -21.51
C GLY A 160 -15.22 -33.57 -21.16
N ILE A 161 -14.37 -32.69 -21.67
CA ILE A 161 -14.52 -31.23 -21.61
C ILE A 161 -14.37 -30.70 -23.04
N ASP A 162 -15.36 -29.95 -23.52
CA ASP A 162 -15.42 -29.41 -24.89
C ASP A 162 -15.17 -30.45 -25.98
N LYS A 163 -15.77 -31.64 -25.84
CA LYS A 163 -15.62 -32.78 -26.77
C LYS A 163 -14.20 -33.36 -26.86
N LYS A 164 -13.27 -32.98 -25.98
CA LYS A 164 -11.95 -33.58 -25.82
C LYS A 164 -11.85 -34.34 -24.48
N VAL A 165 -11.07 -35.41 -24.45
CA VAL A 165 -10.78 -36.15 -23.21
C VAL A 165 -9.76 -35.36 -22.39
N ALA A 166 -10.06 -35.13 -21.11
CA ALA A 166 -9.24 -34.36 -20.18
C ALA A 166 -9.07 -35.05 -18.82
N LEU A 167 -7.92 -34.82 -18.19
CA LEU A 167 -7.60 -35.24 -16.83
C LEU A 167 -8.09 -34.17 -15.85
N ILE A 168 -9.09 -34.50 -15.04
CA ILE A 168 -9.77 -33.54 -14.14
C ILE A 168 -9.16 -33.62 -12.74
N PHE A 169 -8.70 -32.48 -12.24
CA PHE A 169 -8.12 -32.30 -10.90
C PHE A 169 -8.96 -31.34 -10.07
N ASN A 170 -9.22 -31.69 -8.81
CA ASN A 170 -9.75 -30.75 -7.83
C ASN A 170 -8.59 -29.97 -7.20
N VAL A 171 -8.72 -28.66 -7.11
CA VAL A 171 -7.73 -27.78 -6.50
C VAL A 171 -8.24 -27.30 -5.14
N ASN A 172 -7.48 -27.56 -4.09
CA ASN A 172 -7.83 -27.22 -2.72
C ASN A 172 -6.67 -26.56 -1.98
N TYR A 173 -6.99 -25.75 -0.96
CA TYR A 173 -5.98 -25.28 -0.02
C TYR A 173 -5.54 -26.40 0.94
N SER A 174 -4.24 -26.49 1.20
CA SER A 174 -3.69 -27.39 2.20
C SER A 174 -4.23 -27.06 3.59
N LYS A 175 -4.65 -28.10 4.31
CA LYS A 175 -5.02 -28.03 5.73
C LYS A 175 -4.13 -29.02 6.49
N ASN A 176 -3.61 -28.59 7.63
CA ASN A 176 -2.80 -29.42 8.54
C ASN A 176 -1.56 -30.07 7.89
N GLY A 177 -0.86 -29.35 7.00
CA GLY A 177 0.39 -29.82 6.38
C GLY A 177 0.21 -30.92 5.31
N ARG A 178 -1.01 -31.13 4.82
CA ARG A 178 -1.28 -32.09 3.73
C ARG A 178 -0.60 -31.63 2.43
N VAL A 179 -0.06 -32.57 1.66
CA VAL A 179 0.67 -32.31 0.39
C VAL A 179 0.07 -33.09 -0.76
N THR A 180 0.29 -32.63 -1.99
CA THR A 180 -0.06 -33.36 -3.22
C THR A 180 0.73 -34.68 -3.28
N LYS A 181 0.04 -35.79 -3.46
CA LYS A 181 0.66 -37.12 -3.53
C LYS A 181 0.80 -37.58 -4.98
N ILE A 182 1.87 -37.16 -5.63
CA ILE A 182 2.12 -37.43 -7.06
C ILE A 182 2.12 -38.94 -7.37
N ASP A 183 2.73 -39.76 -6.50
CA ASP A 183 2.77 -41.22 -6.65
C ASP A 183 1.37 -41.87 -6.70
N GLU A 184 0.43 -41.37 -5.88
CA GLU A 184 -0.95 -41.88 -5.86
C GLU A 184 -1.69 -41.48 -7.14
N ILE A 185 -1.46 -40.26 -7.62
CA ILE A 185 -2.02 -39.75 -8.88
C ILE A 185 -1.52 -40.57 -10.07
N LEU A 186 -0.20 -40.82 -10.17
CA LEU A 186 0.37 -41.63 -11.24
C LEU A 186 -0.16 -43.07 -11.23
N LYS A 187 -0.38 -43.66 -10.03
CA LYS A 187 -1.01 -44.98 -9.91
C LYS A 187 -2.45 -44.98 -10.38
N ALA A 188 -3.22 -43.93 -10.10
CA ALA A 188 -4.60 -43.79 -10.57
C ALA A 188 -4.66 -43.62 -12.09
N LEU A 189 -3.81 -42.75 -12.66
CA LEU A 189 -3.75 -42.53 -14.11
C LEU A 189 -3.35 -43.78 -14.90
N LYS A 190 -2.44 -44.61 -14.36
CA LYS A 190 -2.09 -45.92 -14.94
C LYS A 190 -3.26 -46.89 -14.99
N LYS A 191 -4.22 -46.80 -14.05
CA LYS A 191 -5.44 -47.63 -14.05
C LYS A 191 -6.47 -47.17 -15.08
N GLU A 192 -6.45 -45.88 -15.43
CA GLU A 192 -7.29 -45.24 -16.45
C GLU A 192 -6.64 -45.26 -17.86
N ASP A 193 -5.60 -46.08 -18.06
CA ASP A 193 -4.83 -46.27 -19.31
C ASP A 193 -4.01 -45.06 -19.83
N PHE A 194 -3.77 -44.04 -18.98
CA PHE A 194 -2.89 -42.90 -19.27
C PHE A 194 -1.44 -43.18 -18.81
N LYS A 195 -0.76 -44.11 -19.48
CA LYS A 195 0.61 -44.54 -19.12
C LYS A 195 1.72 -43.56 -19.55
N ASN A 196 1.40 -42.63 -20.44
CA ASN A 196 2.30 -41.61 -20.97
C ASN A 196 2.43 -40.37 -20.08
N VAL A 197 1.64 -40.26 -19.01
CA VAL A 197 1.76 -39.15 -18.03
C VAL A 197 2.91 -39.44 -17.06
N THR A 198 3.91 -38.57 -17.03
CA THR A 198 5.06 -38.63 -16.13
C THR A 198 4.90 -37.67 -14.95
N GLU A 199 5.74 -37.83 -13.92
CA GLU A 199 5.85 -36.87 -12.81
C GLU A 199 6.17 -35.46 -13.34
N GLU A 200 7.12 -35.34 -14.27
CA GLU A 200 7.51 -34.07 -14.89
C GLU A 200 6.34 -33.36 -15.58
N ILE A 201 5.49 -34.10 -16.32
CA ILE A 201 4.28 -33.54 -16.96
C ILE A 201 3.27 -33.06 -15.90
N LEU A 202 3.09 -33.82 -14.81
CA LEU A 202 2.19 -33.41 -13.72
C LEU A 202 2.71 -32.16 -13.02
N GLU A 203 3.99 -32.13 -12.66
CA GLU A 203 4.64 -30.98 -12.03
C GLU A 203 4.58 -29.75 -12.94
N GLN A 204 4.82 -29.91 -14.23
CA GLN A 204 4.66 -28.85 -15.23
C GLN A 204 3.21 -28.34 -15.28
N SER A 205 2.22 -29.25 -15.30
CA SER A 205 0.80 -28.86 -15.31
C SER A 205 0.37 -28.12 -14.04
N PHE A 206 0.82 -28.57 -12.87
CA PHE A 206 0.56 -27.94 -11.58
C PHE A 206 1.27 -26.59 -11.48
N SER A 207 2.50 -26.50 -11.99
CA SER A 207 3.26 -25.25 -12.08
C SER A 207 2.54 -24.24 -12.96
N ILE A 208 2.06 -24.65 -14.15
CA ILE A 208 1.28 -23.80 -15.04
C ILE A 208 -0.02 -23.32 -14.36
N PHE A 209 -0.71 -24.18 -13.61
CA PHE A 209 -1.87 -23.76 -12.83
C PHE A 209 -1.51 -22.75 -11.73
N LYS A 210 -0.44 -23.01 -10.97
CA LYS A 210 0.06 -22.15 -9.89
C LYS A 210 0.52 -20.78 -10.37
N LYS A 211 0.99 -20.66 -11.62
CA LYS A 211 1.35 -19.38 -12.26
C LYS A 211 0.22 -18.36 -12.28
N GLN A 212 -1.04 -18.76 -12.06
CA GLN A 212 -2.15 -17.82 -11.78
C GLN A 212 -1.89 -16.91 -10.57
N SER A 213 -0.92 -17.24 -9.70
CA SER A 213 -0.71 -16.60 -8.39
C SER A 213 0.74 -16.41 -7.94
N GLU A 214 1.69 -17.20 -8.47
CA GLU A 214 3.02 -17.35 -7.87
C GLU A 214 4.07 -16.37 -8.41
N VAL A 215 3.77 -15.65 -9.49
CA VAL A 215 4.77 -14.81 -10.14
C VAL A 215 4.65 -13.41 -9.57
N ASP A 216 5.75 -12.89 -9.01
CA ASP A 216 5.89 -11.44 -8.80
C ASP A 216 5.64 -10.74 -10.14
N PHE A 217 4.47 -10.14 -10.28
CA PHE A 217 4.10 -9.50 -11.53
C PHE A 217 4.69 -8.09 -11.54
N PHE A 218 5.69 -7.90 -12.40
CA PHE A 218 6.24 -6.59 -12.68
C PHE A 218 5.71 -6.12 -14.03
N ILE A 219 5.34 -4.84 -14.06
CA ILE A 219 5.05 -4.12 -15.30
C ILE A 219 6.14 -3.08 -15.48
N ASN A 220 6.82 -3.07 -16.62
CA ASN A 220 7.81 -2.05 -16.93
C ASN A 220 7.12 -0.71 -17.22
N LYS A 221 7.48 0.32 -16.45
CA LYS A 221 6.96 1.70 -16.55
C LYS A 221 7.14 2.28 -17.96
N ASN A 222 8.22 1.92 -18.66
CA ASN A 222 8.51 2.33 -20.04
C ASN A 222 9.42 1.29 -20.72
N ALA A 223 8.82 0.19 -21.19
CA ALA A 223 9.56 -0.90 -21.84
C ALA A 223 10.32 -0.44 -23.09
N LYS A 224 9.80 0.56 -23.82
CA LYS A 224 10.39 1.05 -25.07
C LYS A 224 11.73 1.70 -24.83
N GLU A 225 11.77 2.64 -23.88
CA GLU A 225 13.00 3.34 -23.51
C GLU A 225 14.00 2.38 -22.89
N PHE A 226 13.54 1.55 -21.94
CA PHE A 226 14.37 0.54 -21.30
C PHE A 226 15.03 -0.38 -22.32
N LEU A 227 14.25 -1.06 -23.17
CA LEU A 227 14.81 -2.01 -24.14
C LEU A 227 15.69 -1.33 -25.19
N LYS A 228 15.40 -0.09 -25.60
CA LYS A 228 16.25 0.66 -26.53
C LYS A 228 17.61 0.98 -25.94
N GLU A 229 17.63 1.50 -24.71
CA GLU A 229 18.89 1.76 -23.99
C GLU A 229 19.70 0.47 -23.85
N GLN A 230 19.06 -0.61 -23.41
CA GLN A 230 19.70 -1.92 -23.29
C GLN A 230 20.23 -2.44 -24.64
N PHE A 231 19.48 -2.22 -25.72
CA PHE A 231 19.90 -2.61 -27.06
C PHE A 231 21.08 -1.79 -27.56
N ASP A 232 21.09 -0.48 -27.32
CA ASP A 232 22.21 0.39 -27.70
C ASP A 232 23.49 -0.01 -26.95
N LEU A 233 23.40 -0.31 -25.65
CA LEU A 233 24.52 -0.83 -24.87
C LEU A 233 25.00 -2.19 -25.41
N PHE A 234 24.09 -3.08 -25.76
CA PHE A 234 24.42 -4.37 -26.37
C PHE A 234 25.11 -4.19 -27.74
N LEU A 235 24.56 -3.35 -28.61
CA LEU A 235 25.08 -3.08 -29.94
C LEU A 235 26.47 -2.44 -29.85
N TYR A 236 26.69 -1.51 -28.92
CA TYR A 236 28.01 -0.94 -28.65
C TYR A 236 29.04 -2.03 -28.30
N GLN A 237 28.68 -2.98 -27.43
CA GLN A 237 29.59 -4.07 -27.07
C GLN A 237 29.88 -5.00 -28.24
N TYR A 238 28.84 -5.39 -28.96
CA TYR A 238 29.00 -6.22 -30.16
C TYR A 238 29.92 -5.55 -31.18
N MET A 239 29.72 -4.24 -31.40
CA MET A 239 30.52 -3.44 -32.33
C MET A 239 31.99 -3.32 -31.93
N PHE A 240 32.30 -3.10 -30.65
CA PHE A 240 33.67 -2.82 -30.21
C PHE A 240 34.43 -4.03 -29.63
N LYS A 241 33.75 -5.13 -29.30
CA LYS A 241 34.38 -6.33 -28.70
C LYS A 241 34.38 -7.55 -29.61
N GLU A 242 33.39 -7.69 -30.48
CA GLU A 242 33.23 -8.90 -31.29
C GLU A 242 33.51 -8.67 -32.79
N VAL A 243 33.29 -7.45 -33.29
CA VAL A 243 33.55 -7.11 -34.70
C VAL A 243 35.00 -6.66 -34.89
N ASN A 244 35.73 -7.39 -35.74
CA ASN A 244 37.16 -7.15 -36.03
C ASN A 244 37.42 -6.37 -37.34
N GLN A 245 36.43 -6.26 -38.23
CA GLN A 245 36.53 -5.52 -39.49
C GLN A 245 35.34 -4.56 -39.64
N PHE A 246 35.64 -3.30 -39.97
CA PHE A 246 34.68 -2.20 -39.95
C PHE A 246 34.55 -1.56 -41.35
N ASP A 247 33.89 -2.27 -42.26
CA ASP A 247 33.64 -1.81 -43.63
C ASP A 247 32.21 -1.28 -43.85
N GLU A 248 31.95 -0.68 -45.01
CA GLU A 248 30.64 -0.11 -45.34
C GLU A 248 29.51 -1.16 -45.30
N LYS A 249 29.81 -2.39 -45.75
CA LYS A 249 28.86 -3.51 -45.72
C LYS A 249 28.46 -3.80 -44.28
N ARG A 250 29.43 -3.94 -43.37
CA ARG A 250 29.21 -4.25 -41.96
C ARG A 250 28.43 -3.15 -41.24
N ILE A 251 28.71 -1.88 -41.54
CA ILE A 251 27.95 -0.75 -40.98
C ILE A 251 26.47 -0.84 -41.39
N LYS A 252 26.17 -1.14 -42.66
CA LYS A 252 24.79 -1.30 -43.15
C LYS A 252 24.08 -2.52 -42.55
N GLU A 253 24.80 -3.62 -42.33
CA GLU A 253 24.29 -4.80 -41.60
C GLU A 253 23.89 -4.43 -40.17
N LEU A 254 24.76 -3.75 -39.42
CA LEU A 254 24.49 -3.32 -38.04
C LEU A 254 23.35 -2.30 -37.95
N GLN A 255 23.25 -1.37 -38.91
CA GLN A 255 22.11 -0.46 -39.03
C GLN A 255 20.80 -1.23 -39.25
N SER A 256 20.81 -2.20 -40.16
CA SER A 256 19.64 -3.06 -40.42
C SER A 256 19.22 -3.84 -39.17
N LEU A 257 20.18 -4.42 -38.44
CA LEU A 257 19.94 -5.09 -37.16
C LEU A 257 19.30 -4.13 -36.14
N LYS A 258 19.84 -2.91 -36.01
CA LYS A 258 19.34 -1.89 -35.07
C LYS A 258 17.90 -1.50 -35.39
N GLU A 259 17.60 -1.22 -36.65
CA GLU A 259 16.26 -0.82 -37.05
C GLU A 259 15.24 -1.95 -36.85
N ILE A 260 15.59 -3.20 -37.18
CA ILE A 260 14.72 -4.36 -36.94
C ILE A 260 14.49 -4.56 -35.44
N ALA A 261 15.56 -4.50 -34.64
CA ALA A 261 15.43 -4.59 -33.18
C ALA A 261 14.53 -3.48 -32.63
N TYR A 262 14.65 -2.24 -33.12
CA TYR A 262 13.81 -1.12 -32.70
C TYR A 262 12.34 -1.27 -33.11
N ASN A 263 12.05 -1.87 -34.25
CA ASN A 263 10.69 -2.20 -34.66
C ASN A 263 10.08 -3.26 -33.74
N ILE A 264 10.84 -4.33 -33.44
CA ILE A 264 10.43 -5.38 -32.50
C ILE A 264 10.21 -4.79 -31.09
N ILE A 265 11.13 -3.97 -30.60
CA ILE A 265 11.01 -3.28 -29.30
C ILE A 265 9.76 -2.41 -29.28
N SER A 266 9.54 -1.60 -30.32
CA SER A 266 8.38 -0.71 -30.40
C SER A 266 7.08 -1.51 -30.41
N PHE A 267 7.05 -2.68 -31.05
CA PHE A 267 5.90 -3.56 -31.03
C PHE A 267 5.64 -4.15 -29.64
N ILE A 268 6.65 -4.79 -29.04
CA ILE A 268 6.58 -5.41 -27.71
C ILE A 268 6.11 -4.39 -26.66
N SER A 269 6.67 -3.18 -26.72
CA SER A 269 6.41 -2.14 -25.72
C SER A 269 4.98 -1.63 -25.74
N GLN A 270 4.28 -1.68 -26.88
CA GLN A 270 2.88 -1.22 -26.94
C GLN A 270 1.95 -2.05 -26.05
N PHE A 271 2.21 -3.34 -25.88
CA PHE A 271 1.47 -4.20 -24.96
C PHE A 271 1.73 -3.83 -23.52
N GLU A 272 3.01 -3.66 -23.17
CA GLU A 272 3.41 -3.23 -21.84
C GLU A 272 2.79 -1.86 -21.51
N ASP A 273 2.78 -0.93 -22.48
CA ASP A 273 2.17 0.38 -22.34
C ASP A 273 0.65 0.29 -22.09
N GLU A 274 -0.06 -0.68 -22.66
CA GLU A 274 -1.47 -0.90 -22.34
C GLU A 274 -1.65 -1.46 -20.92
N LEU A 275 -0.78 -2.38 -20.48
CA LEU A 275 -0.79 -2.85 -19.09
C LEU A 275 -0.50 -1.72 -18.10
N VAL A 276 0.46 -0.85 -18.41
CA VAL A 276 0.77 0.36 -17.64
C VAL A 276 -0.44 1.29 -17.57
N LYS A 277 -1.17 1.47 -18.67
CA LYS A 277 -2.40 2.29 -18.68
C LYS A 277 -3.50 1.68 -17.84
N ILE A 278 -3.74 0.38 -17.92
CA ILE A 278 -4.74 -0.34 -17.10
C ILE A 278 -4.36 -0.31 -15.61
N TRP A 279 -3.06 -0.44 -15.31
CA TRP A 279 -2.53 -0.37 -13.95
C TRP A 279 -2.74 1.02 -13.33
N ASN A 280 -2.46 2.08 -14.09
CA ASN A 280 -2.59 3.47 -13.65
C ASN A 280 -4.00 4.05 -13.82
N LYS A 281 -4.89 3.35 -14.52
CA LYS A 281 -6.30 3.71 -14.66
C LYS A 281 -6.93 3.91 -13.27
N PRO A 282 -7.54 5.05 -12.99
CA PRO A 282 -8.34 5.25 -11.78
C PRO A 282 -9.42 4.18 -11.61
N LYS A 283 -9.73 3.85 -10.36
CA LYS A 283 -10.60 2.72 -10.01
C LYS A 283 -11.97 3.19 -9.54
N PHE A 284 -13.02 2.49 -9.97
CA PHE A 284 -14.38 2.75 -9.49
C PHE A 284 -14.53 2.33 -8.02
N PRO A 285 -15.09 3.18 -7.14
CA PRO A 285 -15.63 2.78 -5.86
C PRO A 285 -16.86 1.87 -6.04
N LEU A 286 -16.83 0.74 -5.35
CA LEU A 286 -17.84 -0.32 -5.39
C LEU A 286 -18.32 -0.61 -3.98
N ASN A 287 -19.61 -0.93 -3.86
CA ASN A 287 -20.22 -1.38 -2.60
C ASN A 287 -19.95 -0.42 -1.42
N SER A 288 -20.08 0.90 -1.66
CA SER A 288 -19.98 1.89 -0.60
C SER A 288 -21.05 1.71 0.45
N ASN A 289 -20.68 1.84 1.71
CA ASN A 289 -21.60 1.84 2.86
C ASN A 289 -21.09 2.84 3.90
N TYR A 290 -21.95 3.18 4.83
CA TYR A 290 -21.68 4.12 5.90
C TYR A 290 -21.98 3.47 7.24
N VAL A 291 -21.17 3.82 8.24
CA VAL A 291 -21.38 3.39 9.62
C VAL A 291 -21.51 4.63 10.49
N ILE A 292 -22.66 4.76 11.17
CA ILE A 292 -23.03 5.93 11.97
C ILE A 292 -23.54 5.50 13.34
N THR A 293 -23.16 6.20 14.40
CA THR A 293 -23.67 5.92 15.74
C THR A 293 -25.08 6.47 15.95
N LEU A 294 -25.91 5.75 16.73
CA LEU A 294 -27.33 6.12 16.95
C LEU A 294 -27.53 7.54 17.48
N ASP A 295 -26.59 8.09 18.25
CA ASP A 295 -26.66 9.45 18.78
C ASP A 295 -26.58 10.56 17.72
N ARG A 296 -26.15 10.22 16.50
CA ARG A 296 -26.15 11.12 15.35
C ARG A 296 -27.43 11.02 14.51
N LEU A 297 -28.40 10.19 14.91
CA LEU A 297 -29.66 10.01 14.18
C LEU A 297 -30.85 10.62 14.94
N PRO A 298 -31.78 11.27 14.24
CA PRO A 298 -33.01 11.77 14.85
C PRO A 298 -33.94 10.62 15.25
N LYS A 299 -34.84 10.89 16.20
CA LYS A 299 -35.74 9.89 16.79
C LYS A 299 -36.57 9.16 15.74
N GLU A 300 -37.11 9.90 14.78
CA GLU A 300 -37.99 9.38 13.71
C GLU A 300 -37.27 8.32 12.87
N LEU A 301 -35.99 8.56 12.58
CA LEU A 301 -35.18 7.64 11.77
C LEU A 301 -34.77 6.41 12.57
N VAL A 302 -34.47 6.56 13.87
CA VAL A 302 -34.23 5.41 14.76
C VAL A 302 -35.49 4.54 14.87
N GLU A 303 -36.68 5.12 14.98
CA GLU A 303 -37.93 4.37 14.98
C GLU A 303 -38.19 3.63 13.67
N LYS A 304 -37.82 4.21 12.52
CA LYS A 304 -37.84 3.53 11.22
C LYS A 304 -36.86 2.35 11.20
N LEU A 305 -35.61 2.55 11.63
CA LEU A 305 -34.58 1.50 11.70
C LEU A 305 -35.05 0.31 12.55
N ILE A 306 -35.66 0.57 13.71
CA ILE A 306 -36.17 -0.48 14.63
C ILE A 306 -37.25 -1.35 13.98
N LYS A 307 -38.07 -0.78 13.09
CA LYS A 307 -39.14 -1.49 12.38
C LYS A 307 -38.67 -2.12 11.07
N HIS A 308 -37.52 -1.70 10.54
CA HIS A 308 -36.97 -2.17 9.28
C HIS A 308 -36.53 -3.64 9.37
N PRO A 309 -36.76 -4.48 8.35
CA PRO A 309 -36.35 -5.90 8.35
C PRO A 309 -34.86 -6.11 8.69
N GLY A 310 -33.98 -5.23 8.16
CA GLY A 310 -32.53 -5.27 8.34
C GLY A 310 -32.02 -5.08 9.78
N ILE A 311 -32.89 -4.69 10.72
CA ILE A 311 -32.51 -4.56 12.14
C ILE A 311 -32.10 -5.90 12.75
N LYS A 312 -32.62 -7.02 12.22
CA LYS A 312 -32.28 -8.35 12.73
C LYS A 312 -30.82 -8.67 12.49
N GLU A 313 -30.34 -8.40 11.29
CA GLU A 313 -28.96 -8.57 10.87
C GLU A 313 -28.05 -7.58 11.60
N GLN A 314 -28.47 -6.32 11.76
CA GLN A 314 -27.72 -5.34 12.53
C GLN A 314 -27.53 -5.74 14.00
N ILE A 315 -28.58 -6.27 14.64
CA ILE A 315 -28.50 -6.77 16.02
C ILE A 315 -27.63 -8.02 16.11
N ALA A 316 -27.68 -8.91 15.11
CA ALA A 316 -26.81 -10.07 15.05
C ALA A 316 -25.33 -9.66 14.99
N GLU A 317 -24.99 -8.66 14.18
CA GLU A 317 -23.64 -8.09 14.11
C GLU A 317 -23.23 -7.47 15.46
N TRP A 318 -24.12 -6.73 16.14
CA TRP A 318 -23.81 -6.18 17.47
C TRP A 318 -23.53 -7.27 18.51
N LYS A 319 -24.21 -8.42 18.43
CA LYS A 319 -23.95 -9.57 19.31
C LYS A 319 -22.60 -10.20 19.00
N GLU A 320 -22.28 -10.43 17.73
CA GLU A 320 -20.99 -10.97 17.28
C GLU A 320 -19.82 -10.08 17.71
N LEU A 321 -20.00 -8.76 17.63
CA LEU A 321 -19.02 -7.79 18.08
C LEU A 321 -18.95 -7.65 19.62
N GLY A 322 -19.86 -8.29 20.36
CA GLY A 322 -19.95 -8.19 21.83
C GLY A 322 -20.40 -6.83 22.32
N LEU A 323 -21.11 -6.04 21.50
CA LEU A 323 -21.63 -4.72 21.86
C LEU A 323 -22.93 -4.80 22.66
N VAL A 324 -23.70 -5.87 22.47
CA VAL A 324 -24.96 -6.13 23.19
C VAL A 324 -25.05 -7.59 23.65
N LYS A 325 -25.94 -7.86 24.62
CA LYS A 325 -26.19 -9.23 25.12
C LYS A 325 -27.02 -10.05 24.13
N ASP A 326 -26.94 -11.37 24.22
CA ASP A 326 -27.70 -12.29 23.33
C ASP A 326 -29.22 -12.10 23.39
N ILE A 327 -29.74 -11.70 24.56
CA ILE A 327 -31.17 -11.46 24.77
C ILE A 327 -31.66 -10.11 24.21
N PHE A 328 -30.77 -9.27 23.68
CA PHE A 328 -31.08 -7.91 23.22
C PHE A 328 -32.09 -7.92 22.06
N LYS A 329 -33.08 -7.01 22.15
CA LYS A 329 -34.20 -6.84 21.20
C LYS A 329 -34.25 -5.40 20.69
N PRO A 330 -34.86 -5.15 19.51
CA PRO A 330 -34.96 -3.79 18.94
C PRO A 330 -35.56 -2.75 19.89
N LYS A 331 -36.55 -3.15 20.71
CA LYS A 331 -37.20 -2.28 21.70
C LYS A 331 -36.28 -1.79 22.83
N ASP A 332 -35.15 -2.45 23.05
CA ASP A 332 -34.21 -2.12 24.13
C ASP A 332 -33.35 -0.88 23.80
N ILE A 333 -33.40 -0.40 22.54
CA ILE A 333 -32.70 0.80 22.06
C ILE A 333 -33.31 2.07 22.66
N ILE A 334 -34.63 2.12 22.79
CA ILE A 334 -35.38 3.31 23.21
C ILE A 334 -35.45 3.36 24.75
N ALA A 335 -35.25 4.54 25.33
CA ALA A 335 -35.41 4.78 26.76
C ALA A 335 -36.89 4.71 27.19
N VAL A 336 -37.16 4.10 28.35
CA VAL A 336 -38.52 3.91 28.91
C VAL A 336 -39.16 5.23 29.37
N GLN A 337 -38.34 6.22 29.75
CA GLN A 337 -38.77 7.57 30.11
C GLN A 337 -37.95 8.57 29.30
N THR A 338 -38.62 9.40 28.49
CA THR A 338 -38.00 10.51 27.78
C THR A 338 -37.74 11.65 28.76
N SER A 339 -36.58 12.31 28.68
CA SER A 339 -36.29 13.49 29.50
C SER A 339 -37.35 14.59 29.30
N LEU A 340 -37.55 15.46 30.30
CA LEU A 340 -38.54 16.55 30.30
C LEU A 340 -38.40 17.51 29.09
N ASP A 341 -37.24 17.53 28.43
CA ASP A 341 -36.93 18.32 27.23
C ASP A 341 -36.99 17.52 25.91
N GLY A 342 -37.34 16.23 25.96
CA GLY A 342 -37.48 15.34 24.81
C GLY A 342 -36.16 14.90 24.15
N LYS A 343 -34.99 15.29 24.70
CA LYS A 343 -33.68 15.12 24.05
C LYS A 343 -33.03 13.75 24.24
N GLU A 344 -33.35 13.00 25.29
CA GLU A 344 -32.81 11.66 25.52
C GLU A 344 -33.88 10.59 25.26
N PHE A 345 -33.97 10.13 24.01
CA PHE A 345 -34.85 9.02 23.60
C PHE A 345 -34.12 7.67 23.51
N LEU A 346 -32.78 7.67 23.50
CA LEU A 346 -31.94 6.47 23.47
C LEU A 346 -31.55 6.04 24.89
N LYS A 347 -31.49 4.73 25.13
CA LYS A 347 -30.89 4.20 26.36
C LYS A 347 -29.39 4.55 26.40
N LYS A 348 -28.87 4.92 27.57
CA LYS A 348 -27.48 5.39 27.73
C LYS A 348 -26.45 4.42 27.14
N GLU A 349 -26.58 3.12 27.40
CA GLU A 349 -25.71 2.09 26.83
C GLU A 349 -25.87 1.85 25.33
N CYS A 350 -26.97 2.32 24.71
CA CYS A 350 -27.25 2.16 23.29
C CYS A 350 -26.84 3.39 22.46
N ARG A 351 -26.52 4.52 23.11
CA ARG A 351 -26.24 5.81 22.47
C ARG A 351 -25.26 5.69 21.29
N PHE A 352 -24.18 4.94 21.48
CA PHE A 352 -23.11 4.84 20.48
C PHE A 352 -23.17 3.54 19.66
N LEU A 353 -24.26 2.78 19.69
CA LEU A 353 -24.34 1.57 18.86
C LEU A 353 -24.21 1.95 17.37
N PRO A 354 -23.31 1.30 16.62
CA PRO A 354 -23.03 1.64 15.23
C PRO A 354 -24.07 1.02 14.30
N VAL A 355 -24.72 1.83 13.49
CA VAL A 355 -25.64 1.40 12.42
C VAL A 355 -24.87 1.38 11.10
N ASP A 356 -24.86 0.23 10.43
CA ASP A 356 -24.24 0.02 9.13
C ASP A 356 -25.30 0.02 8.03
N THR A 357 -25.20 0.96 7.09
CA THR A 357 -26.17 1.14 6.00
C THR A 357 -26.23 -0.03 5.03
N LYS A 358 -25.27 -0.98 5.08
CA LYS A 358 -25.36 -2.22 4.29
C LYS A 358 -26.63 -3.02 4.55
N TYR A 359 -27.24 -2.88 5.74
CA TYR A 359 -28.51 -3.53 6.11
C TYR A 359 -29.75 -2.66 5.87
N PHE A 360 -29.57 -1.39 5.49
CA PHE A 360 -30.63 -0.36 5.40
C PHE A 360 -30.46 0.49 4.14
N LYS A 361 -30.21 -0.15 2.99
CA LYS A 361 -29.87 0.55 1.74
C LYS A 361 -30.94 1.49 1.22
N ASP A 362 -32.21 1.16 1.46
CA ASP A 362 -33.37 2.01 1.18
C ASP A 362 -33.43 3.28 2.04
N LEU A 363 -32.84 3.26 3.24
CA LEU A 363 -32.76 4.40 4.15
C LEU A 363 -31.44 5.17 4.07
N GLU A 364 -30.48 4.71 3.26
CA GLU A 364 -29.14 5.31 3.18
C GLU A 364 -29.21 6.79 2.77
N LEU A 365 -29.92 7.13 1.70
CA LEU A 365 -30.05 8.52 1.26
C LEU A 365 -30.74 9.40 2.31
N GLU A 366 -31.74 8.88 3.02
CA GLU A 366 -32.40 9.59 4.13
C GLU A 366 -31.38 9.90 5.24
N ILE A 367 -30.55 8.93 5.64
CA ILE A 367 -29.46 9.12 6.62
C ILE A 367 -28.45 10.16 6.13
N LEU A 368 -27.99 10.06 4.88
CA LEU A 368 -26.98 10.98 4.34
C LEU A 368 -27.51 12.41 4.21
N SER A 369 -28.81 12.58 3.96
CA SER A 369 -29.46 13.89 3.84
C SER A 369 -29.51 14.70 5.13
N LEU A 370 -29.21 14.08 6.28
CA LEU A 370 -29.11 14.75 7.59
C LEU A 370 -27.92 15.71 7.68
N PHE A 371 -26.94 15.60 6.78
CA PHE A 371 -25.68 16.34 6.83
C PHE A 371 -25.60 17.36 5.69
N ASP A 372 -25.45 18.64 6.04
CA ASP A 372 -25.32 19.73 5.07
C ASP A 372 -24.01 19.69 4.29
N ASN A 373 -22.95 19.12 4.88
CA ASN A 373 -21.66 18.87 4.22
C ASN A 373 -21.21 17.45 4.55
N LEU A 374 -21.57 16.49 3.70
CA LEU A 374 -21.41 15.07 3.97
C LEU A 374 -19.95 14.66 4.22
N ASP A 375 -19.03 14.96 3.30
CA ASP A 375 -17.61 14.60 3.46
C ASP A 375 -16.97 15.27 4.67
N ASP A 376 -17.42 16.48 5.01
CA ASP A 376 -16.92 17.19 6.19
C ASP A 376 -17.52 16.68 7.50
N SER A 377 -18.65 15.97 7.44
CA SER A 377 -19.27 15.31 8.60
C SER A 377 -18.70 13.91 8.90
N LEU A 378 -18.01 13.31 7.92
CA LEU A 378 -17.31 12.04 8.10
C LEU A 378 -16.06 12.25 8.98
N ASP A 379 -15.93 11.39 9.98
CA ASP A 379 -14.73 11.25 10.78
C ASP A 379 -13.65 10.44 10.04
N GLY A 380 -14.05 9.55 9.13
CA GLY A 380 -13.06 8.86 8.29
C GLY A 380 -13.60 8.01 7.15
N THR A 381 -12.66 7.44 6.39
CA THR A 381 -12.94 6.58 5.24
C THR A 381 -12.01 5.36 5.24
N LEU A 382 -12.59 4.16 5.15
CA LEU A 382 -11.87 2.89 4.99
C LEU A 382 -12.02 2.38 3.56
N ILE A 383 -10.92 2.00 2.94
CA ILE A 383 -10.91 1.57 1.53
C ILE A 383 -10.28 0.21 1.41
N HIS A 384 -11.05 -0.74 0.87
CA HIS A 384 -10.58 -2.07 0.55
C HIS A 384 -9.98 -2.09 -0.86
N SER A 385 -8.65 -2.03 -0.96
CA SER A 385 -7.94 -1.96 -2.25
C SER A 385 -6.43 -2.15 -2.13
N GLU A 386 -5.79 -2.58 -3.22
CA GLU A 386 -4.35 -2.44 -3.42
C GLU A 386 -3.93 -0.96 -3.29
N ASN A 387 -2.96 -0.69 -2.43
CA ASN A 387 -2.67 0.66 -1.97
C ASN A 387 -2.03 1.57 -3.03
N TYR A 388 -1.31 1.05 -4.03
CA TYR A 388 -0.87 1.87 -5.16
C TYR A 388 -2.07 2.34 -5.99
N GLN A 389 -3.01 1.45 -6.29
CA GLN A 389 -4.21 1.79 -7.06
C GLN A 389 -5.13 2.76 -6.30
N ALA A 390 -5.26 2.56 -4.98
CA ALA A 390 -5.96 3.50 -4.12
C ALA A 390 -5.28 4.87 -4.12
N LEU A 391 -3.96 4.94 -3.89
CA LEU A 391 -3.22 6.21 -3.92
C LEU A 391 -3.42 6.96 -5.24
N ASN A 392 -3.35 6.28 -6.38
CA ASN A 392 -3.55 6.90 -7.68
C ASN A 392 -4.98 7.42 -7.88
N THR A 393 -5.98 6.64 -7.44
CA THR A 393 -7.41 6.98 -7.54
C THR A 393 -7.79 8.16 -6.62
N LEU A 394 -7.23 8.20 -5.40
CA LEU A 394 -7.57 9.17 -4.36
C LEU A 394 -6.82 10.51 -4.51
N LYS A 395 -5.75 10.51 -5.30
CA LYS A 395 -4.79 11.63 -5.42
C LYS A 395 -5.45 12.98 -5.63
N ARG A 396 -6.45 13.07 -6.52
CA ARG A 396 -7.10 14.35 -6.87
C ARG A 396 -7.89 14.93 -5.70
N LYS A 397 -8.67 14.10 -4.99
CA LYS A 397 -9.53 14.52 -3.86
C LYS A 397 -8.75 14.92 -2.62
N TYR A 398 -7.62 14.27 -2.36
CA TYR A 398 -6.85 14.47 -1.12
C TYR A 398 -5.51 15.20 -1.31
N ARG A 399 -5.27 15.79 -2.48
CA ARG A 399 -4.04 16.52 -2.78
C ARG A 399 -3.81 17.64 -1.77
N GLY A 400 -2.65 17.64 -1.11
CA GLY A 400 -2.28 18.67 -0.13
C GLY A 400 -3.14 18.72 1.13
N ALA A 401 -3.99 17.72 1.39
CA ALA A 401 -4.96 17.74 2.49
C ALA A 401 -4.50 16.95 3.73
N VAL A 402 -3.55 16.03 3.57
CA VAL A 402 -3.12 15.12 4.65
C VAL A 402 -2.08 15.82 5.53
N LYS A 403 -2.33 15.84 6.84
CA LYS A 403 -1.39 16.43 7.80
C LYS A 403 -0.32 15.44 8.24
N THR A 404 -0.71 14.19 8.48
CA THR A 404 0.22 13.13 8.86
C THR A 404 -0.04 11.87 8.06
N ILE A 405 1.01 11.35 7.45
CA ILE A 405 1.05 9.98 6.95
C ILE A 405 1.83 9.14 7.97
N TYR A 406 1.25 8.06 8.45
CA TYR A 406 1.97 7.03 9.20
C TYR A 406 1.83 5.73 8.44
N ILE A 407 2.95 5.06 8.17
CA ILE A 407 2.95 3.74 7.54
C ILE A 407 3.91 2.80 8.24
N ASP A 408 3.47 1.55 8.36
CA ASP A 408 4.26 0.41 8.84
C ASP A 408 4.27 -0.66 7.73
N PRO A 409 5.06 -0.44 6.67
CA PRO A 409 5.13 -1.37 5.54
C PRO A 409 5.59 -2.77 5.97
N PRO A 410 5.32 -3.81 5.15
CA PRO A 410 5.78 -5.16 5.44
C PRO A 410 7.30 -5.17 5.62
N PHE A 411 7.80 -5.88 6.64
CA PHE A 411 9.24 -6.01 6.87
C PHE A 411 9.91 -6.85 5.78
N ASN A 412 11.20 -6.59 5.57
CA ASN A 412 12.02 -7.30 4.60
C ASN A 412 12.76 -8.46 5.31
N LEU A 413 12.06 -9.58 5.49
CA LEU A 413 12.48 -10.75 6.28
C LEU A 413 12.69 -11.98 5.40
N ASP A 414 13.57 -12.92 5.78
CA ASP A 414 13.86 -14.11 4.96
C ASP A 414 12.68 -15.11 4.79
N SER A 415 11.61 -14.99 5.59
CA SER A 415 10.41 -15.85 5.50
C SER A 415 9.12 -15.03 5.66
N SER A 416 8.05 -15.51 5.03
CA SER A 416 6.68 -14.96 5.13
C SER A 416 5.74 -15.81 5.98
N ASP A 417 6.18 -16.95 6.52
CA ASP A 417 5.30 -18.00 7.07
C ASP A 417 4.53 -17.57 8.33
N GLN A 418 4.95 -16.48 8.96
CA GLN A 418 4.39 -15.99 10.22
C GLN A 418 3.40 -14.83 10.03
N PHE A 419 3.32 -14.26 8.82
CA PHE A 419 2.55 -13.04 8.51
C PHE A 419 1.44 -13.31 7.50
N LEU A 420 0.39 -12.50 7.55
CA LEU A 420 -0.71 -12.54 6.56
C LEU A 420 -0.33 -11.91 5.21
N TYR A 421 0.89 -11.39 5.11
CA TYR A 421 1.44 -10.70 3.95
C TYR A 421 2.86 -11.20 3.68
N ARG A 422 3.32 -11.01 2.44
CA ARG A 422 4.69 -11.37 2.07
C ARG A 422 5.68 -10.45 2.80
N THR A 423 6.74 -11.04 3.34
CA THR A 423 7.88 -10.32 3.95
C THR A 423 9.22 -10.75 3.34
N ASN A 424 9.27 -11.89 2.63
CA ASN A 424 10.46 -12.36 1.90
C ASN A 424 10.63 -11.71 0.52
N TYR A 425 10.75 -10.40 0.55
CA TYR A 425 11.14 -9.63 -0.62
C TYR A 425 12.66 -9.72 -0.82
N LYS A 426 13.09 -9.55 -2.07
CA LYS A 426 14.46 -9.11 -2.34
C LYS A 426 14.51 -7.60 -2.12
N ASP A 427 15.64 -7.08 -1.63
CA ASP A 427 15.83 -5.67 -1.29
C ASP A 427 15.37 -4.71 -2.41
N ALA A 428 15.74 -5.01 -3.66
CA ALA A 428 15.36 -4.20 -4.82
C ALA A 428 13.83 -4.20 -5.08
N ASN A 429 13.16 -5.34 -4.90
CA ASN A 429 11.71 -5.46 -5.07
C ASN A 429 10.97 -4.70 -3.97
N TRP A 430 11.44 -4.81 -2.73
CA TRP A 430 10.89 -4.07 -1.60
C TRP A 430 11.06 -2.57 -1.77
N ALA A 431 12.23 -2.13 -2.24
CA ALA A 431 12.50 -0.74 -2.53
C ALA A 431 11.55 -0.18 -3.60
N THR A 432 11.33 -0.92 -4.70
CA THR A 432 10.36 -0.55 -5.75
C THR A 432 8.93 -0.45 -5.21
N LEU A 433 8.51 -1.41 -4.36
CA LEU A 433 7.19 -1.40 -3.73
C LEU A 433 6.97 -0.10 -2.94
N LEU A 434 7.94 0.29 -2.11
CA LEU A 434 7.86 1.51 -1.32
C LEU A 434 7.97 2.77 -2.17
N GLU A 435 8.92 2.83 -3.11
CA GLU A 435 9.12 3.99 -3.99
C GLU A 435 7.86 4.35 -4.77
N ASN A 436 7.20 3.35 -5.37
CA ASN A 436 5.99 3.56 -6.17
C ASN A 436 4.88 4.24 -5.34
N ARG A 437 4.74 3.88 -4.05
CA ARG A 437 3.67 4.37 -3.17
C ARG A 437 4.03 5.70 -2.53
N ILE A 438 5.23 5.82 -1.96
CA ILE A 438 5.68 7.03 -1.27
C ILE A 438 5.76 8.21 -2.25
N SER A 439 6.16 7.96 -3.51
CA SER A 439 6.19 9.00 -4.55
C SER A 439 4.83 9.62 -4.81
N ILE A 440 3.75 8.84 -4.80
CA ILE A 440 2.38 9.35 -4.96
C ILE A 440 1.90 9.99 -3.65
N ALA A 441 2.16 9.33 -2.52
CA ALA A 441 1.74 9.80 -1.19
C ALA A 441 2.31 11.17 -0.82
N LYS A 442 3.47 11.57 -1.37
CA LYS A 442 4.01 12.92 -1.21
C LYS A 442 3.02 14.01 -1.61
N ASP A 443 2.26 13.81 -2.70
CA ASP A 443 1.29 14.80 -3.19
C ASP A 443 0.05 14.94 -2.27
N PHE A 444 -0.17 14.00 -1.35
CA PHE A 444 -1.24 14.08 -0.37
C PHE A 444 -0.88 14.99 0.79
N LEU A 445 0.41 15.14 1.12
CA LEU A 445 0.86 15.92 2.24
C LEU A 445 0.56 17.41 2.03
N SER A 446 -0.08 18.02 3.02
CA SER A 446 -0.12 19.47 3.20
C SER A 446 1.29 20.06 3.27
N GLU A 447 1.43 21.36 3.03
CA GLU A 447 2.73 22.03 3.01
C GLU A 447 3.50 21.83 4.33
N ASP A 448 2.78 21.88 5.45
CA ASP A 448 3.32 21.68 6.80
C ASP A 448 3.07 20.23 7.31
N GLY A 449 2.78 19.30 6.41
CA GLY A 449 2.53 17.89 6.69
C GLY A 449 3.81 17.10 6.98
N SER A 450 3.66 15.91 7.55
CA SER A 450 4.76 14.98 7.85
C SER A 450 4.43 13.53 7.50
N ILE A 451 5.46 12.76 7.18
CA ILE A 451 5.39 11.31 7.00
C ILE A 451 6.29 10.60 8.02
N PHE A 452 5.76 9.52 8.58
CA PHE A 452 6.41 8.60 9.50
C PHE A 452 6.43 7.22 8.86
N VAL A 453 7.63 6.65 8.69
CA VAL A 453 7.80 5.30 8.16
C VAL A 453 8.51 4.44 9.20
N ARG A 454 7.79 3.45 9.74
CA ARG A 454 8.37 2.43 10.62
C ARG A 454 9.02 1.33 9.78
N CYS A 455 10.17 0.83 10.22
CA CYS A 455 10.85 -0.30 9.59
C CYS A 455 11.74 -1.03 10.60
N ASP A 456 12.05 -2.29 10.31
CA ASP A 456 13.01 -3.06 11.09
C ASP A 456 14.45 -2.80 10.64
N TYR A 457 15.41 -3.38 11.37
CA TYR A 457 16.84 -3.22 11.09
C TYR A 457 17.29 -3.82 9.75
N ASN A 458 16.47 -4.66 9.09
CA ASN A 458 16.81 -5.27 7.81
C ASN A 458 16.58 -4.30 6.65
N GLY A 459 15.52 -3.48 6.70
CA GLY A 459 15.14 -2.56 5.64
C GLY A 459 15.47 -1.08 5.88
N ASN A 460 15.95 -0.72 7.08
CA ASN A 460 16.06 0.70 7.48
C ASN A 460 16.89 1.58 6.54
N TYR A 461 18.03 1.09 6.06
CA TYR A 461 18.93 1.81 5.17
C TYR A 461 18.29 2.08 3.79
N ILE A 462 17.43 1.19 3.32
CA ILE A 462 16.65 1.35 2.08
C ILE A 462 15.59 2.43 2.28
N VAL A 463 14.83 2.37 3.38
CA VAL A 463 13.79 3.37 3.69
C VAL A 463 14.40 4.76 3.77
N ARG A 464 15.54 4.90 4.47
CA ARG A 464 16.24 6.19 4.58
C ARG A 464 16.63 6.74 3.21
N PHE A 465 17.25 5.92 2.37
CA PHE A 465 17.66 6.31 1.03
C PHE A 465 16.48 6.73 0.14
N LEU A 466 15.38 5.97 0.19
CA LEU A 466 14.17 6.28 -0.58
C LEU A 466 13.52 7.60 -0.14
N LEU A 467 13.38 7.83 1.17
CA LEU A 467 12.80 9.07 1.68
C LEU A 467 13.67 10.28 1.35
N ASP A 468 14.99 10.17 1.48
CA ASP A 468 15.93 11.21 1.05
C ASP A 468 15.79 11.55 -0.44
N THR A 469 15.53 10.55 -1.28
CA THR A 469 15.38 10.73 -2.74
C THR A 469 14.03 11.36 -3.09
N ILE A 470 12.94 10.93 -2.45
CA ILE A 470 11.57 11.34 -2.81
C ILE A 470 11.19 12.68 -2.15
N LEU A 471 11.53 12.86 -0.88
CA LEU A 471 11.14 14.02 -0.07
C LEU A 471 12.25 15.06 0.01
N GLY A 472 13.50 14.71 -0.30
CA GLY A 472 14.65 15.60 -0.15
C GLY A 472 15.36 15.41 1.20
N LYS A 473 16.69 15.40 1.19
CA LYS A 473 17.53 15.18 2.38
C LYS A 473 17.35 16.27 3.43
N GLU A 474 17.10 17.50 2.97
CA GLU A 474 16.82 18.66 3.80
C GLU A 474 15.56 18.48 4.65
N ASN A 475 14.58 17.72 4.14
CA ASN A 475 13.30 17.51 4.79
C ASN A 475 13.32 16.42 5.88
N PHE A 476 14.45 15.75 6.06
CA PHE A 476 14.67 14.81 7.16
C PHE A 476 14.59 15.52 8.51
N ARG A 477 13.79 14.98 9.43
CA ARG A 477 13.67 15.51 10.78
C ARG A 477 14.44 14.70 11.77
N ASN A 478 14.08 13.43 11.93
CA ASN A 478 14.68 12.56 12.92
C ASN A 478 14.58 11.10 12.50
N GLU A 479 15.54 10.31 13.00
CA GLU A 479 15.47 8.87 13.09
C GLU A 479 15.19 8.54 14.55
N ILE A 480 14.10 7.83 14.80
CA ILE A 480 13.62 7.52 16.14
C ILE A 480 13.76 6.02 16.37
N VAL A 481 14.30 5.64 17.51
CA VAL A 481 14.47 4.25 17.92
C VAL A 481 13.31 3.86 18.84
N LEU A 482 12.58 2.81 18.47
CA LEU A 482 11.39 2.33 19.17
C LEU A 482 11.60 0.89 19.67
N ARG A 483 11.15 0.56 20.89
CA ARG A 483 11.27 -0.78 21.44
C ARG A 483 10.29 -1.76 20.78
N ARG A 484 10.77 -2.94 20.35
CA ARG A 484 9.91 -3.98 19.72
C ARG A 484 9.01 -4.71 20.72
N ALA A 485 9.58 -5.36 21.73
CA ALA A 485 8.85 -6.24 22.65
C ALA A 485 9.26 -6.11 24.12
N GLU A 486 8.41 -6.64 25.01
CA GLU A 486 8.64 -6.70 26.47
C GLU A 486 9.74 -7.68 26.85
N GLU A 487 9.66 -8.91 26.31
CA GLU A 487 10.60 -9.97 26.64
C GLU A 487 11.88 -9.87 25.80
N THR A 488 13.01 -9.81 26.49
CA THR A 488 14.32 -10.00 25.89
C THR A 488 14.39 -11.41 25.31
N LYS A 489 14.20 -11.55 23.99
CA LYS A 489 14.68 -12.72 23.22
C LYS A 489 16.17 -13.02 23.47
N GLY A 490 16.90 -12.10 24.13
CA GLY A 490 18.24 -12.33 24.65
C GLY A 490 18.35 -13.50 25.64
N ASP A 491 17.27 -13.90 26.33
CA ASP A 491 17.30 -15.07 27.22
C ASP A 491 17.46 -16.39 26.46
N LEU A 492 17.00 -16.47 25.21
CA LEU A 492 17.28 -17.60 24.33
C LEU A 492 18.78 -17.73 24.01
N ASN A 493 19.55 -16.65 24.10
CA ASN A 493 21.00 -16.72 23.89
C ASN A 493 21.73 -17.31 25.10
N LYS A 494 21.12 -17.30 26.30
CA LYS A 494 21.72 -17.90 27.51
C LYS A 494 21.93 -19.41 27.39
N GLN A 495 21.18 -20.08 26.50
CA GLN A 495 21.31 -21.53 26.28
C GLN A 495 22.49 -21.90 25.37
N PHE A 496 23.08 -20.94 24.67
CA PHE A 496 24.20 -21.18 23.77
C PHE A 496 25.51 -20.79 24.45
N ARG A 497 26.54 -21.62 24.28
CA ARG A 497 27.88 -21.35 24.80
C ARG A 497 28.53 -20.14 24.12
N ASP A 498 28.27 -19.97 22.83
CA ASP A 498 28.82 -18.93 21.98
C ASP A 498 27.70 -18.22 21.20
N MET A 499 27.86 -16.93 20.90
CA MET A 499 26.88 -16.12 20.18
C MET A 499 27.41 -15.66 18.81
N LYS A 500 26.63 -15.90 17.74
CA LYS A 500 26.94 -15.41 16.39
C LYS A 500 26.60 -13.92 16.21
N SER A 501 25.57 -13.43 16.90
CA SER A 501 25.11 -12.03 16.84
C SER A 501 24.27 -11.68 18.07
N MET A 502 24.10 -10.39 18.36
CA MET A 502 23.23 -9.91 19.44
C MET A 502 21.78 -9.82 18.99
N THR A 503 20.85 -10.02 19.92
CA THR A 503 19.43 -9.82 19.68
C THR A 503 19.11 -8.35 19.42
N VAL A 504 18.50 -8.05 18.28
CA VAL A 504 17.95 -6.72 17.97
C VAL A 504 16.57 -6.58 18.62
N ASN A 505 16.39 -5.55 19.45
CA ASN A 505 15.13 -5.28 20.17
C ASN A 505 14.56 -3.88 19.89
N TYR A 506 14.91 -3.28 18.77
CA TYR A 506 14.37 -1.99 18.34
C TYR A 506 13.98 -1.99 16.86
N ASP A 507 13.07 -1.09 16.52
CA ASP A 507 12.73 -0.68 15.16
C ASP A 507 13.10 0.79 14.95
N ASN A 508 13.28 1.19 13.70
CA ASN A 508 13.51 2.57 13.30
C ASN A 508 12.21 3.21 12.82
N ILE A 509 11.97 4.46 13.19
CA ILE A 509 10.95 5.32 12.58
C ILE A 509 11.66 6.51 11.95
N TYR A 510 11.56 6.63 10.64
CA TYR A 510 12.03 7.80 9.91
C TYR A 510 10.93 8.85 9.81
N TRP A 511 11.25 10.07 10.20
CA TRP A 511 10.35 11.21 10.13
C TRP A 511 10.87 12.25 9.15
N TYR A 512 10.04 12.57 8.16
CA TYR A 512 10.24 13.67 7.21
C TYR A 512 9.06 14.62 7.26
N SER A 513 9.32 15.91 7.05
CA SER A 513 8.28 16.89 6.73
C SER A 513 8.17 17.09 5.23
N ASN A 514 7.05 17.64 4.77
CA ASN A 514 6.94 18.03 3.36
C ASN A 514 7.77 19.28 3.00
N ASN A 515 8.00 20.17 3.98
CA ASN A 515 8.74 21.41 3.84
C ASN A 515 9.78 21.60 4.95
N PHE A 516 10.99 22.06 4.61
CA PHE A 516 12.12 22.27 5.53
C PHE A 516 11.80 23.27 6.66
N PHE A 517 10.93 24.23 6.42
CA PHE A 517 10.56 25.25 7.39
C PHE A 517 9.48 24.79 8.38
N THR A 518 8.86 23.62 8.15
CA THR A 518 7.83 23.06 9.04
C THR A 518 8.34 22.99 10.49
N ARG A 519 7.60 23.61 11.39
CA ARG A 519 7.80 23.53 12.83
C ARG A 519 6.81 22.55 13.43
N PHE A 520 7.19 21.95 14.56
CA PHE A 520 6.39 20.96 15.26
C PHE A 520 6.38 21.26 16.76
N THR A 521 5.36 20.76 17.43
CA THR A 521 5.13 21.03 18.86
C THR A 521 6.11 20.23 19.72
N LYS A 522 6.40 20.67 20.93
CA LYS A 522 7.32 19.93 21.81
C LYS A 522 6.73 18.56 22.16
N ILE A 523 7.42 17.48 21.79
CA ILE A 523 7.07 16.12 22.23
C ILE A 523 7.47 15.98 23.69
N ILE A 524 6.56 15.45 24.50
CA ILE A 524 6.83 15.10 25.89
C ILE A 524 6.75 13.59 26.12
N LYS A 525 7.55 13.08 27.05
CA LYS A 525 7.47 11.71 27.56
C LYS A 525 7.49 11.71 29.08
N PRO A 526 6.89 10.70 29.74
CA PRO A 526 6.97 10.56 31.19
C PRO A 526 8.42 10.50 31.67
N THR A 527 8.69 11.05 32.84
CA THR A 527 10.01 10.94 33.48
C THR A 527 10.28 9.55 34.04
N THR A 528 11.54 9.12 34.01
CA THR A 528 11.98 7.94 34.77
C THR A 528 11.99 8.24 36.27
N ASP A 529 11.98 7.21 37.12
CA ASP A 529 11.96 7.42 38.59
C ASP A 529 13.14 8.26 39.09
N ASN A 530 14.32 8.09 38.49
CA ASN A 530 15.50 8.91 38.80
C ASN A 530 15.37 10.38 38.36
N GLN A 531 14.45 10.69 37.44
CA GLN A 531 14.20 12.04 36.92
C GLN A 531 13.01 12.73 37.58
N LYS A 532 12.17 12.00 38.33
CA LYS A 532 11.01 12.54 39.05
C LYS A 532 11.44 13.42 40.22
N ALA A 533 12.50 13.03 40.92
CA ALA A 533 12.97 13.75 42.10
C ALA A 533 13.68 15.06 41.74
N ALA A 534 13.41 16.09 42.55
CA ALA A 534 14.11 17.35 42.48
C ALA A 534 15.60 17.16 42.77
N HIS A 535 16.47 17.81 42.00
CA HIS A 535 17.91 17.74 42.23
C HIS A 535 18.64 18.97 41.71
N TRP A 536 19.87 19.17 42.20
CA TRP A 536 20.76 20.22 41.74
C TRP A 536 21.63 19.71 40.60
N HIS A 537 21.69 20.47 39.51
CA HIS A 537 22.52 20.15 38.35
C HIS A 537 23.51 21.28 38.07
N SER A 538 24.65 20.95 37.46
CA SER A 538 25.63 21.94 37.00
C SER A 538 24.98 22.98 36.08
N PHE A 539 25.21 24.27 36.38
CA PHE A 539 24.71 25.40 35.60
C PHE A 539 25.57 25.72 34.36
N TRP A 540 26.72 25.06 34.23
CA TRP A 540 27.62 25.22 33.11
C TRP A 540 27.35 24.20 31.99
N LYS A 541 27.59 24.61 30.74
CA LYS A 541 27.59 23.74 29.56
C LYS A 541 28.80 24.04 28.68
N SER A 542 29.24 23.03 27.92
CA SER A 542 30.33 23.14 26.95
C SER A 542 30.01 23.99 25.71
N PHE A 543 28.75 24.41 25.52
CA PHE A 543 28.33 25.23 24.38
C PHE A 543 28.95 26.64 24.37
N ASP A 544 29.17 27.13 23.16
CA ASP A 544 30.10 28.18 22.77
C ASP A 544 29.73 29.69 22.81
N ARG A 545 28.65 30.13 23.47
CA ARG A 545 28.06 31.45 23.17
C ARG A 545 28.62 32.56 24.05
N LYS A 546 29.37 33.50 23.46
CA LYS A 546 30.00 34.64 24.18
C LYS A 546 29.03 35.45 25.04
N ASN A 547 27.80 35.68 24.57
CA ASN A 547 26.78 36.44 25.32
C ASN A 547 26.25 35.70 26.57
N MET A 548 26.51 34.40 26.70
CA MET A 548 26.12 33.58 27.84
C MET A 548 27.28 33.41 28.85
N ARG A 549 28.39 34.14 28.66
CA ARG A 549 29.52 34.19 29.58
C ARG A 549 29.45 35.48 30.38
N TYR A 550 29.21 35.35 31.67
CA TYR A 550 29.17 36.47 32.60
C TYR A 550 29.57 35.99 33.99
N GLU A 551 29.98 36.89 34.86
CA GLU A 551 30.31 36.52 36.23
C GLU A 551 29.04 36.14 37.02
N ILE A 552 29.07 35.02 37.71
CA ILE A 552 28.04 34.59 38.67
C ILE A 552 28.72 34.31 40.02
N GLN A 553 28.36 35.08 41.05
CA GLN A 553 28.81 34.86 42.43
C GLN A 553 30.36 34.67 42.54
N GLY A 554 31.12 35.50 41.83
CA GLY A 554 32.60 35.46 41.80
C GLY A 554 33.21 34.41 40.86
N VAL A 555 32.41 33.73 40.02
CA VAL A 555 32.86 32.73 39.06
C VAL A 555 32.71 33.25 37.63
N SER A 556 33.82 33.35 36.89
CA SER A 556 33.87 33.76 35.49
C SER A 556 34.26 32.59 34.58
N LEU A 557 33.80 32.63 33.32
CA LEU A 557 34.04 31.56 32.33
C LEU A 557 35.03 32.00 31.25
N GLU A 558 36.11 31.26 31.08
CA GLU A 558 37.02 31.41 29.94
C GLU A 558 36.54 30.65 28.69
N LYS A 559 35.87 29.50 28.90
CA LYS A 559 35.31 28.62 27.85
C LYS A 559 33.95 28.04 28.28
N GLY A 560 33.12 27.72 27.28
CA GLY A 560 31.75 27.26 27.49
C GLY A 560 30.80 28.41 27.87
N GLN A 561 29.65 28.06 28.44
CA GLN A 561 28.60 29.03 28.76
C GLN A 561 27.77 28.64 30.00
N TRP A 562 27.08 29.62 30.57
CA TRP A 562 26.00 29.38 31.52
C TRP A 562 24.70 28.93 30.82
N MET A 563 23.82 28.25 31.56
CA MET A 563 22.55 27.74 31.04
C MET A 563 21.54 28.83 30.70
N TRP A 564 21.48 29.91 31.50
CA TRP A 564 20.51 31.00 31.32
C TRP A 564 21.20 32.34 31.06
N GLU A 565 20.45 33.31 30.54
CA GLU A 565 20.92 34.69 30.43
C GLU A 565 21.07 35.34 31.81
N ARG A 566 21.86 36.42 31.88
CA ARG A 566 22.24 37.09 33.14
C ARG A 566 21.03 37.47 34.00
N ASN A 567 19.98 38.03 33.42
CA ASN A 567 18.82 38.52 34.17
C ASN A 567 18.04 37.38 34.80
N ARG A 568 17.76 36.32 34.03
CA ARG A 568 17.11 35.10 34.53
C ARG A 568 17.94 34.42 35.63
N ALA A 569 19.25 34.30 35.43
CA ALA A 569 20.14 33.72 36.44
C ALA A 569 20.19 34.56 37.74
N SER A 570 20.26 35.89 37.62
CA SER A 570 20.27 36.80 38.78
C SER A 570 18.97 36.67 39.59
N THR A 571 17.82 36.64 38.90
CA THR A 571 16.51 36.39 39.52
C THR A 571 16.48 35.05 40.27
N ALA A 572 17.05 33.99 39.67
CA ALA A 572 17.09 32.68 40.29
C ALA A 572 18.00 32.61 41.53
N ILE A 573 19.07 33.41 41.57
CA ILE A 573 19.93 33.55 42.76
C ILE A 573 19.18 34.29 43.87
N GLU A 574 18.43 35.32 43.54
CA GLU A 574 17.61 36.07 44.49
C GLU A 574 16.49 35.20 45.08
N ASN A 575 15.78 34.45 44.24
CA ASN A 575 14.80 33.45 44.68
C ASN A 575 15.40 32.47 45.69
N TYR A 576 16.63 32.00 45.46
CA TYR A 576 17.28 31.06 46.38
C TYR A 576 17.64 31.72 47.72
N LYS A 577 18.08 32.99 47.70
CA LYS A 577 18.30 33.77 48.93
C LYS A 577 17.00 34.00 49.70
N GLU A 578 15.89 34.25 49.01
CA GLU A 578 14.57 34.40 49.62
C GLU A 578 14.12 33.09 50.29
N TYR A 579 14.21 31.97 49.57
CA TYR A 579 13.96 30.64 50.13
C TYR A 579 14.76 30.39 51.41
N LEU A 580 16.07 30.67 51.42
CA LEU A 580 16.93 30.46 52.60
C LEU A 580 16.53 31.32 53.82
N LYS A 581 15.81 32.42 53.62
CA LYS A 581 15.25 33.22 54.72
C LYS A 581 13.99 32.56 55.27
N VAL A 582 13.10 32.11 54.39
CA VAL A 582 11.83 31.49 54.75
C VAL A 582 12.04 30.12 55.40
N SER A 583 12.91 29.28 54.84
CA SER A 583 13.15 27.92 55.32
C SER A 583 13.67 27.86 56.75
N LYS A 584 14.36 28.90 57.23
CA LYS A 584 14.80 29.02 58.64
C LYS A 584 13.64 29.12 59.62
N THR A 585 12.50 29.66 59.17
CA THR A 585 11.31 29.85 60.01
C THR A 585 10.28 28.73 59.85
N THR A 586 10.16 28.18 58.65
CA THR A 586 9.12 27.19 58.33
C THR A 586 9.63 25.75 58.37
N ASN A 587 10.95 25.56 58.38
CA ASN A 587 11.62 24.25 58.26
C ASN A 587 11.25 23.47 56.99
N GLU A 588 10.76 24.18 55.96
CA GLU A 588 10.37 23.61 54.67
C GLU A 588 11.60 23.29 53.81
N THR A 589 11.53 22.17 53.10
CA THR A 589 12.43 21.86 51.99
C THR A 589 12.20 22.82 50.81
N LEU A 590 13.18 22.92 49.91
CA LEU A 590 13.04 23.75 48.70
C LEU A 590 11.88 23.29 47.81
N GLU A 591 11.63 21.99 47.77
CA GLU A 591 10.54 21.40 46.99
C GLU A 591 9.16 21.77 47.56
N GLU A 592 8.98 21.67 48.88
CA GLU A 592 7.75 22.10 49.57
C GLU A 592 7.52 23.62 49.38
N TYR A 593 8.58 24.42 49.52
CA TYR A 593 8.52 25.86 49.27
C TYR A 593 8.09 26.18 47.83
N TRP A 594 8.66 25.48 46.84
CA TRP A 594 8.34 25.67 45.43
C TRP A 594 6.91 25.25 45.07
N LEU A 595 6.44 24.12 45.61
CA LEU A 595 5.06 23.67 45.43
C LEU A 595 4.06 24.64 46.05
N ARG A 596 4.37 25.18 47.24
CA ARG A 596 3.51 26.15 47.93
C ARG A 596 3.37 27.46 47.15
N ASP A 597 4.45 27.96 46.54
CA ASP A 597 4.47 29.23 45.82
C ASP A 597 4.03 29.12 44.34
N GLY A 598 3.28 28.07 44.01
CA GLY A 598 2.68 27.90 42.68
C GLY A 598 3.66 27.43 41.60
N ALA A 599 4.79 26.81 41.96
CA ALA A 599 5.66 26.08 41.04
C ALA A 599 6.30 26.91 39.89
N ASN A 600 6.48 28.22 40.08
CA ASN A 600 6.94 29.12 39.02
C ASN A 600 8.33 29.73 39.25
N ARG A 601 9.02 29.35 40.33
CA ARG A 601 10.34 29.92 40.65
C ARG A 601 11.49 29.02 40.22
N GLU A 602 12.57 29.67 39.85
CA GLU A 602 13.84 29.05 39.47
C GLU A 602 14.90 29.40 40.52
N PHE A 603 15.84 28.49 40.76
CA PHE A 603 16.84 28.66 41.82
C PHE A 603 18.24 28.34 41.32
N ILE A 604 19.21 29.17 41.72
CA ILE A 604 20.64 28.93 41.54
C ILE A 604 21.32 29.05 42.90
N LYS A 605 22.22 28.10 43.18
CA LYS A 605 23.10 28.13 44.35
C LYS A 605 24.56 28.02 43.94
N LYS A 606 25.44 28.50 44.81
CA LYS A 606 26.88 28.22 44.77
C LYS A 606 27.24 27.27 45.91
N GLU A 607 27.97 26.22 45.59
CA GLU A 607 28.42 25.19 46.53
C GLU A 607 29.90 24.85 46.24
N GLY A 608 30.81 25.47 46.98
CA GLY A 608 32.26 25.36 46.77
C GLY A 608 32.81 26.42 45.81
N ASP A 609 33.95 26.12 45.19
CA ASP A 609 34.69 27.01 44.29
C ASP A 609 34.79 26.47 42.86
N GLY A 610 35.06 27.38 41.91
CA GLY A 610 35.21 27.05 40.49
C GLY A 610 33.88 26.87 39.74
N ILE A 611 33.96 26.47 38.47
CA ILE A 611 32.83 26.46 37.53
C ILE A 611 31.71 25.48 37.95
N SER A 612 32.08 24.31 38.47
CA SER A 612 31.14 23.28 38.92
C SER A 612 30.39 23.64 40.21
N SER A 613 30.82 24.69 40.92
CA SER A 613 30.18 25.15 42.15
C SER A 613 28.80 25.79 41.90
N ILE A 614 28.58 26.35 40.71
CA ILE A 614 27.29 26.97 40.36
C ILE A 614 26.33 25.89 39.87
N LYS A 615 25.25 25.70 40.63
CA LYS A 615 24.22 24.71 40.34
C LYS A 615 22.87 25.39 40.21
N TYR A 616 22.04 24.88 39.31
CA TYR A 616 20.62 25.26 39.24
C TYR A 616 19.75 24.09 39.70
N TRP A 617 18.61 24.44 40.26
CA TRP A 617 17.65 23.47 40.75
C TRP A 617 16.74 23.03 39.61
N ILE A 618 16.60 21.71 39.46
CA ILE A 618 15.64 21.09 38.56
C ILE A 618 14.44 20.66 39.42
N PRO A 619 13.24 21.24 39.20
CA PRO A 619 12.04 20.86 39.95
C PRO A 619 11.62 19.42 39.68
N PRO A 620 10.81 18.83 40.57
CA PRO A 620 10.13 17.58 40.27
C PRO A 620 9.24 17.78 39.04
N ARG A 621 9.21 16.79 38.16
CA ARG A 621 8.46 16.87 36.91
C ARG A 621 7.97 15.48 36.54
N GLU A 622 6.71 15.42 36.10
CA GLU A 622 6.09 14.19 35.58
C GLU A 622 6.48 13.92 34.12
N PHE A 623 6.87 14.97 33.39
CA PHE A 623 7.18 14.91 31.97
C PHE A 623 8.49 15.63 31.64
N VAL A 624 9.18 15.10 30.63
CA VAL A 624 10.36 15.69 29.99
C VAL A 624 10.15 15.79 28.49
N LEU A 625 10.96 16.61 27.81
CA LEU A 625 11.00 16.59 26.36
C LEU A 625 11.46 15.21 25.86
N ALA A 626 10.73 14.65 24.92
CA ALA A 626 11.14 13.42 24.26
C ALA A 626 12.27 13.72 23.27
N ASP A 627 13.29 12.87 23.30
CA ASP A 627 14.35 12.78 22.30
C ASP A 627 14.01 11.69 21.28
N THR A 628 14.97 11.26 20.47
CA THR A 628 14.82 10.19 19.48
C THR A 628 14.85 8.78 20.09
N ASN A 629 14.99 8.66 21.42
CA ASN A 629 14.98 7.38 22.12
C ASN A 629 13.60 7.13 22.74
N TRP A 630 12.79 6.34 22.05
CA TRP A 630 11.43 5.94 22.46
C TRP A 630 11.39 4.50 22.95
N LEU A 631 12.47 4.03 23.57
CA LEU A 631 12.51 2.69 24.17
C LEU A 631 11.63 2.55 25.43
N ASP A 632 11.08 3.67 25.92
CA ASP A 632 10.15 3.74 27.06
C ASP A 632 8.74 3.25 26.72
N ILE A 633 8.36 3.24 25.43
CA ILE A 633 7.07 2.74 24.95
C ILE A 633 7.24 1.52 24.06
N LYS A 634 6.24 0.64 24.04
CA LYS A 634 6.22 -0.55 23.19
C LYS A 634 5.78 -0.19 21.78
N GLY A 635 6.39 -0.81 20.78
CA GLY A 635 5.98 -0.69 19.39
C GLY A 635 4.78 -1.57 19.01
N TYR A 636 4.56 -2.68 19.71
CA TYR A 636 3.47 -3.62 19.44
C TYR A 636 2.51 -3.79 20.62
N SER A 637 1.29 -4.21 20.31
CA SER A 637 0.26 -4.65 21.25
C SER A 637 -0.48 -5.87 20.69
N ASN A 638 -1.11 -6.66 21.57
CA ASN A 638 -1.82 -7.88 21.19
C ASN A 638 -3.31 -7.77 21.57
N THR A 639 -3.99 -6.70 21.15
CA THR A 639 -5.41 -6.47 21.53
C THR A 639 -6.40 -7.02 20.51
N THR A 640 -5.91 -7.35 19.31
CA THR A 640 -6.64 -7.95 18.21
C THR A 640 -6.02 -9.28 17.81
N ASP A 641 -6.70 -10.04 16.94
CA ASP A 641 -6.17 -11.27 16.35
C ASP A 641 -5.07 -11.03 15.30
N PHE A 642 -4.63 -9.78 15.14
CA PHE A 642 -3.57 -9.38 14.21
C PHE A 642 -2.20 -9.34 14.92
N LYS A 643 -1.30 -10.25 14.54
CA LYS A 643 -0.03 -10.52 15.25
C LYS A 643 0.93 -9.32 15.34
N THR A 644 0.90 -8.40 14.38
CA THR A 644 1.82 -7.25 14.29
C THR A 644 1.11 -5.92 14.53
N GLU A 645 0.09 -5.91 15.40
CA GLU A 645 -0.67 -4.70 15.73
C GLU A 645 0.24 -3.64 16.39
N ASN A 646 0.32 -2.46 15.76
CA ASN A 646 0.98 -1.29 16.32
C ASN A 646 0.38 -0.89 17.68
N SER A 647 1.21 -0.42 18.61
CA SER A 647 0.74 0.11 19.89
C SER A 647 0.01 1.46 19.71
N GLU A 648 -1.15 1.62 20.35
CA GLU A 648 -1.85 2.90 20.35
C GLU A 648 -1.05 4.03 21.04
N LEU A 649 -0.17 3.70 22.00
CA LEU A 649 0.67 4.69 22.70
C LEU A 649 1.70 5.32 21.77
N LEU A 650 2.25 4.53 20.85
CA LEU A 650 3.17 5.01 19.82
C LEU A 650 2.50 6.08 18.96
N LEU A 651 1.33 5.75 18.39
CA LEU A 651 0.60 6.65 17.52
C LEU A 651 0.08 7.87 18.26
N LYS A 652 -0.32 7.71 19.54
CA LYS A 652 -0.65 8.86 20.40
C LYS A 652 0.52 9.82 20.50
N ARG A 653 1.75 9.33 20.73
CA ARG A 653 2.95 10.19 20.82
C ARG A 653 3.23 10.92 19.50
N ILE A 654 3.06 10.25 18.36
CA ILE A 654 3.22 10.86 17.02
C ILE A 654 2.15 11.94 16.81
N PHE A 655 0.86 11.62 17.04
CA PHE A 655 -0.24 12.53 16.73
C PHE A 655 -0.40 13.68 17.71
N SER A 656 0.09 13.55 18.95
CA SER A 656 0.12 14.64 19.94
C SER A 656 1.06 15.77 19.55
N ASN A 657 2.03 15.51 18.67
CA ASN A 657 3.04 16.48 18.24
C ASN A 657 2.60 17.28 17.00
N ILE A 658 1.92 16.64 16.04
CA ILE A 658 1.89 17.13 14.65
C ILE A 658 0.49 17.46 14.16
N ASN A 659 -0.56 17.09 14.89
CA ASN A 659 -1.94 17.21 14.40
C ASN A 659 -2.85 17.90 15.42
N GLN A 660 -3.57 18.91 14.97
CA GLN A 660 -4.73 19.46 15.68
C GLN A 660 -5.97 18.58 15.45
N GLU A 661 -7.01 18.78 16.24
CA GLU A 661 -8.32 18.17 15.98
C GLU A 661 -8.81 18.50 14.56
N GLY A 662 -9.54 17.57 13.94
CA GLY A 662 -10.03 17.69 12.56
C GLY A 662 -8.97 17.52 11.47
N ASN A 663 -7.66 17.53 11.78
CA ASN A 663 -6.61 17.25 10.79
C ASN A 663 -6.74 15.82 10.25
N LEU A 664 -6.40 15.63 8.97
CA LEU A 664 -6.47 14.33 8.31
C LEU A 664 -5.18 13.52 8.50
N VAL A 665 -5.34 12.30 9.02
CA VAL A 665 -4.31 11.28 9.14
C VAL A 665 -4.53 10.21 8.07
N PHE A 666 -3.47 9.75 7.41
CA PHE A 666 -3.56 8.72 6.38
C PHE A 666 -2.59 7.58 6.64
N ASP A 667 -3.09 6.35 6.53
CA ASP A 667 -2.30 5.13 6.57
C ASP A 667 -2.74 4.19 5.44
N PHE A 668 -1.85 3.98 4.47
CA PHE A 668 -2.06 3.09 3.33
C PHE A 668 -1.35 1.74 3.48
N PHE A 669 -0.84 1.44 4.68
CA PHE A 669 -0.42 0.11 5.15
C PHE A 669 -1.16 -0.19 6.46
N MET A 670 -2.48 -0.06 6.42
CA MET A 670 -3.33 0.09 7.60
C MET A 670 -3.29 -1.10 8.57
N GLY A 671 -3.06 -2.33 8.09
CA GLY A 671 -2.93 -3.50 8.95
C GLY A 671 -4.15 -3.70 9.84
N SER A 672 -3.96 -3.62 11.16
CA SER A 672 -5.03 -3.75 12.16
C SER A 672 -5.85 -2.48 12.40
N SER A 673 -5.64 -1.39 11.65
CA SER A 673 -6.27 -0.07 11.81
C SER A 673 -6.01 0.65 13.14
N THR A 674 -4.84 0.42 13.75
CA THR A 674 -4.43 1.15 14.97
C THR A 674 -4.35 2.66 14.72
N THR A 675 -3.84 3.08 13.54
CA THR A 675 -3.76 4.48 13.12
C THR A 675 -5.12 5.17 13.17
N GLN A 676 -6.13 4.56 12.55
CA GLN A 676 -7.50 5.08 12.49
C GLN A 676 -8.15 5.09 13.88
N ALA A 677 -7.97 4.03 14.67
CA ALA A 677 -8.51 3.96 16.03
C ALA A 677 -7.97 5.08 16.93
N VAL A 678 -6.66 5.36 16.86
CA VAL A 678 -6.03 6.44 17.63
C VAL A 678 -6.43 7.81 17.10
N ALA A 679 -6.52 7.98 15.77
CA ALA A 679 -7.00 9.23 15.18
C ALA A 679 -8.44 9.55 15.63
N GLN A 680 -9.35 8.57 15.59
CA GLN A 680 -10.73 8.72 16.08
C GLN A 680 -10.78 9.13 17.55
N LYS A 681 -10.04 8.42 18.42
CA LYS A 681 -10.02 8.67 19.87
C LYS A 681 -9.48 10.06 20.22
N LEU A 682 -8.67 10.64 19.34
CA LEU A 682 -8.10 11.96 19.49
C LEU A 682 -8.83 13.03 18.66
N GLY A 683 -10.01 12.75 18.09
CA GLY A 683 -10.80 13.75 17.35
C GLY A 683 -10.18 14.21 16.03
N ARG A 684 -9.38 13.36 15.38
CA ARG A 684 -8.79 13.62 14.06
C ARG A 684 -9.56 12.88 12.97
N LYS A 685 -9.55 13.42 11.76
CA LYS A 685 -10.06 12.71 10.60
C LYS A 685 -9.07 11.66 10.14
N TRP A 686 -9.56 10.57 9.55
CA TRP A 686 -8.67 9.49 9.12
C TRP A 686 -9.06 8.88 7.77
N LEU A 687 -8.04 8.48 7.03
CA LEU A 687 -8.14 7.72 5.78
C LEU A 687 -7.32 6.44 5.94
N GLY A 688 -7.86 5.31 5.51
CA GLY A 688 -7.21 4.01 5.64
C GLY A 688 -7.37 3.18 4.38
N VAL A 689 -6.28 2.57 3.91
CA VAL A 689 -6.30 1.61 2.80
C VAL A 689 -5.71 0.29 3.24
N GLU A 690 -6.44 -0.79 3.00
CA GLU A 690 -5.98 -2.15 3.21
C GLU A 690 -6.56 -3.05 2.12
N MET A 691 -5.71 -3.86 1.50
CA MET A 691 -6.15 -4.80 0.46
C MET A 691 -6.62 -6.12 1.02
N GLY A 692 -6.20 -6.47 2.24
CA GLY A 692 -6.39 -7.82 2.72
C GLY A 692 -7.77 -8.08 3.32
N GLU A 693 -8.18 -9.35 3.32
CA GLU A 693 -9.45 -9.82 3.90
C GLU A 693 -9.64 -9.47 5.39
N HIS A 694 -8.53 -9.23 6.12
CA HIS A 694 -8.58 -8.68 7.47
C HIS A 694 -9.20 -7.28 7.53
N PHE A 695 -9.42 -6.62 6.40
CA PHE A 695 -10.29 -5.46 6.28
C PHE A 695 -11.68 -5.75 6.85
N PHE A 696 -12.31 -6.85 6.45
CA PHE A 696 -13.67 -7.21 6.89
C PHE A 696 -13.68 -7.95 8.23
N THR A 697 -12.64 -8.72 8.54
CA THR A 697 -12.62 -9.56 9.75
C THR A 697 -11.95 -8.89 10.96
N VAL A 698 -11.09 -7.88 10.75
CA VAL A 698 -10.36 -7.19 11.83
C VAL A 698 -10.62 -5.68 11.82
N VAL A 699 -10.35 -5.00 10.70
CA VAL A 699 -10.39 -3.53 10.61
C VAL A 699 -11.79 -2.97 10.82
N LEU A 700 -12.76 -3.41 10.01
CA LEU A 700 -14.14 -2.91 10.10
C LEU A 700 -14.77 -3.24 11.47
N PRO A 701 -14.64 -4.49 12.00
CA PRO A 701 -15.04 -4.81 13.38
C PRO A 701 -14.36 -3.93 14.44
N ARG A 702 -13.05 -3.68 14.33
CA ARG A 702 -12.32 -2.82 15.28
C ARG A 702 -12.90 -1.41 15.25
N MET A 703 -13.04 -0.80 14.07
CA MET A 703 -13.52 0.57 13.95
C MET A 703 -14.96 0.73 14.45
N LYS A 704 -15.83 -0.26 14.20
CA LYS A 704 -17.17 -0.34 14.81
C LYS A 704 -17.13 -0.37 16.34
N LYS A 705 -16.25 -1.19 16.93
CA LYS A 705 -16.04 -1.24 18.39
C LYS A 705 -15.51 0.09 18.94
N VAL A 706 -14.60 0.74 18.21
CA VAL A 706 -14.05 2.06 18.59
C VAL A 706 -15.15 3.11 18.63
N ILE A 707 -15.95 3.28 17.57
CA ILE A 707 -17.04 4.27 17.59
C ILE A 707 -18.15 3.86 18.58
N ALA A 708 -18.32 2.57 18.88
CA ALA A 708 -19.22 2.11 19.94
C ALA A 708 -18.75 2.44 21.37
N GLY A 709 -17.54 2.99 21.54
CA GLY A 709 -17.01 3.37 22.85
C GLY A 709 -16.40 2.21 23.66
N VAL A 710 -16.12 1.08 23.01
CA VAL A 710 -15.43 -0.06 23.66
C VAL A 710 -14.05 0.41 24.13
N GLN A 711 -13.81 0.28 25.43
CA GLN A 711 -12.60 0.80 26.06
C GLN A 711 -11.38 -0.04 25.69
N SER A 712 -10.43 0.55 24.96
CA SER A 712 -9.17 -0.10 24.56
C SER A 712 -8.02 0.91 24.41
N GLY A 713 -6.78 0.45 24.55
CA GLY A 713 -5.57 1.26 24.38
C GLY A 713 -5.65 2.61 25.09
N ILE A 714 -5.64 3.71 24.35
CA ILE A 714 -5.59 5.08 24.91
C ILE A 714 -6.95 5.64 25.37
N SER A 715 -8.04 4.86 25.30
CA SER A 715 -9.39 5.37 25.58
C SER A 715 -9.52 5.99 26.97
N LYS A 716 -8.94 5.35 27.99
CA LYS A 716 -8.97 5.85 29.38
C LYS A 716 -8.18 7.15 29.54
N GLU A 717 -7.01 7.24 28.90
CA GLU A 717 -6.13 8.43 28.98
C GLU A 717 -6.70 9.64 28.24
N THR A 718 -7.64 9.43 27.32
CA THR A 718 -8.26 10.46 26.48
C THR A 718 -9.73 10.72 26.85
N ASP A 719 -10.22 10.05 27.90
CA ASP A 719 -11.63 10.04 28.31
C ASP A 719 -12.63 9.74 27.16
N TYR A 720 -12.20 8.96 26.17
CA TYR A 720 -12.99 8.70 24.97
C TYR A 720 -14.20 7.80 25.26
N LYS A 721 -15.41 8.27 24.90
CA LYS A 721 -16.69 7.62 25.23
C LYS A 721 -17.36 6.89 24.05
N GLY A 722 -16.89 7.09 22.82
CA GLY A 722 -17.57 6.64 21.61
C GLY A 722 -18.16 7.79 20.80
N GLY A 723 -18.91 7.44 19.75
CA GLY A 723 -19.45 8.34 18.74
C GLY A 723 -18.63 8.31 17.46
N GLY A 724 -19.31 8.25 16.32
CA GLY A 724 -18.63 8.38 15.04
C GLY A 724 -19.51 8.22 13.81
N PHE A 725 -18.97 8.63 12.68
CA PHE A 725 -19.56 8.49 11.35
C PHE A 725 -18.44 8.28 10.32
N PHE A 726 -18.39 7.12 9.68
CA PHE A 726 -17.38 6.84 8.67
C PHE A 726 -17.96 6.12 7.45
N LYS A 727 -17.26 6.23 6.33
CA LYS A 727 -17.59 5.54 5.07
C LYS A 727 -16.63 4.38 4.86
N TYR A 728 -17.10 3.29 4.25
CA TYR A 728 -16.22 2.26 3.71
C TYR A 728 -16.66 1.76 2.34
N TYR A 729 -15.70 1.39 1.49
CA TYR A 729 -15.96 0.85 0.16
C TYR A 729 -14.79 0.02 -0.36
N SER A 730 -15.03 -0.76 -1.41
CA SER A 730 -13.96 -1.44 -2.17
C SER A 730 -13.67 -0.66 -3.44
N LEU A 731 -12.43 -0.70 -3.93
CA LEU A 731 -12.14 -0.22 -5.29
C LEU A 731 -12.16 -1.38 -6.28
N GLU A 732 -12.52 -1.09 -7.54
CA GLU A 732 -12.22 -1.93 -8.70
C GLU A 732 -10.74 -2.35 -8.67
N GLN A 733 -10.47 -3.65 -8.83
CA GLN A 733 -9.10 -4.16 -8.87
C GLN A 733 -8.56 -4.24 -10.30
N TYR A 734 -7.23 -4.34 -10.43
CA TYR A 734 -6.58 -4.57 -11.72
C TYR A 734 -7.17 -5.72 -12.53
N GLU A 735 -7.39 -6.88 -11.88
CA GLU A 735 -7.94 -8.08 -12.51
C GLU A 735 -9.40 -7.88 -12.98
N ASP A 736 -10.18 -7.09 -12.24
CA ASP A 736 -11.56 -6.74 -12.61
C ASP A 736 -11.60 -5.91 -13.90
N THR A 737 -10.64 -5.01 -14.09
CA THR A 737 -10.49 -4.25 -15.33
C THR A 737 -10.12 -5.20 -16.47
N LEU A 738 -9.08 -6.03 -16.29
CA LEU A 738 -8.60 -6.98 -17.30
C LEU A 738 -9.69 -7.95 -17.76
N GLN A 739 -10.57 -8.40 -16.86
CA GLN A 739 -11.67 -9.29 -17.22
C GLN A 739 -12.73 -8.62 -18.11
N LYS A 740 -12.88 -7.30 -18.02
CA LYS A 740 -13.99 -6.57 -18.68
C LYS A 740 -13.59 -5.79 -19.91
N VAL A 741 -12.32 -5.53 -20.12
CA VAL A 741 -11.85 -4.83 -21.33
C VAL A 741 -12.17 -5.62 -22.60
N SER A 742 -12.68 -4.89 -23.59
CA SER A 742 -13.07 -5.37 -24.91
C SER A 742 -12.11 -4.82 -25.97
N TYR A 743 -11.56 -5.71 -26.78
CA TYR A 743 -10.63 -5.39 -27.87
C TYR A 743 -11.20 -5.92 -29.19
N LYS A 744 -11.03 -5.15 -30.26
CA LYS A 744 -11.54 -5.51 -31.59
C LYS A 744 -10.72 -6.65 -32.18
N GLU A 745 -11.39 -7.59 -32.86
CA GLU A 745 -10.75 -8.82 -33.34
C GLU A 745 -9.80 -8.60 -34.53
N ASP A 746 -10.02 -7.56 -35.34
CA ASP A 746 -9.21 -7.28 -36.53
C ASP A 746 -7.90 -6.56 -36.17
N ALA A 747 -6.88 -7.30 -35.72
CA ALA A 747 -5.52 -6.81 -35.40
C ALA A 747 -4.82 -6.05 -36.56
N LEU A 748 -5.30 -6.18 -37.80
CA LEU A 748 -4.61 -5.74 -39.02
C LEU A 748 -4.95 -4.32 -39.52
N LEU A 749 -5.98 -3.67 -38.97
CA LEU A 749 -6.34 -2.32 -39.42
C LEU A 749 -5.43 -1.27 -38.76
N ILE A 750 -4.32 -0.97 -39.44
CA ILE A 750 -3.61 0.30 -39.34
C ILE A 750 -4.66 1.41 -39.48
N PHE A 751 -4.84 2.24 -38.45
CA PHE A 751 -5.85 3.32 -38.51
C PHE A 751 -5.33 4.56 -39.25
N ASN A 752 -4.01 4.65 -39.44
CA ASN A 752 -3.37 5.65 -40.28
C ASN A 752 -2.46 4.97 -41.30
N GLU A 753 -2.94 4.84 -42.54
CA GLU A 753 -2.24 4.15 -43.65
C GLU A 753 -0.84 4.71 -43.93
N ASN A 754 -0.53 5.94 -43.50
CA ASN A 754 0.79 6.55 -43.64
C ASN A 754 1.79 6.16 -42.54
N LYS A 755 1.40 5.31 -41.58
CA LYS A 755 2.25 4.88 -40.47
C LYS A 755 2.36 3.37 -40.42
N THR A 756 3.54 2.87 -40.07
CA THR A 756 3.73 1.45 -39.77
C THR A 756 3.01 1.05 -38.47
N PRO A 757 2.75 -0.25 -38.22
CA PRO A 757 2.24 -0.73 -36.95
C PRO A 757 3.14 -0.38 -35.73
N TYR A 758 4.41 -0.08 -35.97
CA TYR A 758 5.39 0.27 -34.94
C TYR A 758 5.37 1.75 -34.54
N GLU A 759 4.77 2.60 -35.37
CA GLU A 759 4.73 4.07 -35.23
C GLU A 759 3.40 4.62 -34.70
N GLN A 760 2.42 3.73 -34.51
CA GLN A 760 1.10 4.08 -34.01
C GLN A 760 0.72 3.16 -32.86
N TYR A 761 -0.04 3.70 -31.90
CA TYR A 761 -0.48 2.92 -30.75
C TYR A 761 -1.70 2.06 -31.11
N ILE A 762 -1.50 0.76 -31.28
CA ILE A 762 -2.51 -0.15 -31.86
C ILE A 762 -3.78 -0.29 -31.02
N PHE A 763 -3.69 -0.12 -29.69
CA PHE A 763 -4.83 -0.23 -28.77
C PHE A 763 -5.71 1.03 -28.72
N MET A 764 -5.35 2.09 -29.44
CA MET A 764 -6.11 3.34 -29.43
C MET A 764 -7.53 3.14 -29.98
N ARG A 765 -7.72 2.25 -30.95
CA ARG A 765 -9.01 2.02 -31.64
C ARG A 765 -9.98 1.13 -30.88
N ASP A 766 -9.53 0.49 -29.80
CA ASP A 766 -10.33 -0.46 -29.05
C ASP A 766 -11.37 0.24 -28.19
N ASP A 767 -12.52 -0.41 -28.04
CA ASP A 767 -13.63 0.15 -27.29
C ASP A 767 -13.36 0.08 -25.78
N LYS A 768 -12.50 -0.84 -25.31
CA LYS A 768 -12.08 -0.97 -23.91
C LYS A 768 -13.28 -1.24 -23.00
N LEU A 769 -13.78 -0.26 -22.26
CA LEU A 769 -15.04 -0.37 -21.49
C LEU A 769 -16.19 0.46 -22.08
N THR A 770 -15.94 1.20 -23.15
CA THR A 770 -16.93 2.12 -23.74
C THR A 770 -18.13 1.40 -24.33
N ASP A 771 -17.93 0.23 -24.94
CA ASP A 771 -18.99 -0.62 -25.51
C ASP A 771 -20.10 -0.98 -24.50
N LYS A 772 -19.73 -1.06 -23.22
CA LYS A 772 -20.64 -1.41 -22.11
C LYS A 772 -21.20 -0.19 -21.41
N ALA A 773 -20.41 0.89 -21.28
CA ALA A 773 -20.76 2.05 -20.46
C ALA A 773 -21.41 3.19 -21.25
N VAL A 774 -21.13 3.29 -22.55
CA VAL A 774 -21.46 4.48 -23.35
C VAL A 774 -22.34 4.09 -24.53
N LYS A 775 -23.46 4.78 -24.68
CA LYS A 775 -24.32 4.69 -25.85
C LYS A 775 -24.30 6.03 -26.57
N ILE A 776 -23.85 6.03 -27.82
CA ILE A 776 -23.85 7.22 -28.68
C ILE A 776 -25.10 7.17 -29.54
N ASN A 777 -25.95 8.20 -29.44
CA ASN A 777 -27.05 8.39 -30.36
C ASN A 777 -26.60 9.31 -31.51
N ALA A 778 -26.29 8.69 -32.65
CA ALA A 778 -25.78 9.40 -33.83
C ALA A 778 -26.78 10.40 -34.43
N LYS A 779 -28.09 10.19 -34.25
CA LYS A 779 -29.12 11.10 -34.79
C LYS A 779 -29.21 12.39 -33.98
N ASP A 780 -29.14 12.26 -32.66
CA ASP A 780 -29.37 13.37 -31.74
C ASP A 780 -28.07 14.00 -31.21
N LYS A 781 -26.91 13.44 -31.60
CA LYS A 781 -25.56 13.80 -31.11
C LYS A 781 -25.46 13.78 -29.57
N THR A 782 -26.25 12.93 -28.91
CA THR A 782 -26.23 12.77 -27.46
C THR A 782 -25.42 11.54 -27.06
N VAL A 783 -24.75 11.65 -25.91
CA VAL A 783 -23.99 10.56 -25.30
C VAL A 783 -24.68 10.21 -23.98
N GLN A 784 -25.06 8.94 -23.84
CA GLN A 784 -25.65 8.41 -22.62
C GLN A 784 -24.61 7.53 -21.92
N VAL A 785 -24.33 7.82 -20.65
CA VAL A 785 -23.42 7.03 -19.81
C VAL A 785 -24.21 6.22 -18.81
N THR A 786 -23.98 4.91 -18.75
CA THR A 786 -24.64 4.01 -17.80
C THR A 786 -23.58 3.14 -17.10
N LEU A 787 -23.10 3.61 -15.96
CA LEU A 787 -22.01 2.97 -15.22
C LEU A 787 -22.41 1.60 -14.66
N ASN A 788 -23.66 1.42 -14.22
CA ASN A 788 -24.13 0.16 -13.61
C ASN A 788 -24.06 -1.07 -14.54
N LYS A 789 -23.87 -0.88 -15.85
CA LYS A 789 -23.60 -1.97 -16.79
C LYS A 789 -22.16 -2.47 -16.73
N LEU A 790 -21.23 -1.65 -16.24
CA LEU A 790 -19.84 -2.03 -16.06
C LEU A 790 -19.66 -2.92 -14.84
N TYR A 791 -20.04 -2.42 -13.66
CA TYR A 791 -19.92 -3.13 -12.39
C TYR A 791 -21.24 -3.01 -11.61
N PRO A 792 -21.64 -4.06 -10.86
CA PRO A 792 -22.72 -3.92 -9.91
C PRO A 792 -22.31 -2.92 -8.81
N ASN A 793 -23.28 -2.12 -8.32
CA ASN A 793 -23.14 -1.25 -7.15
C ASN A 793 -21.99 -0.23 -7.21
N ILE A 794 -21.79 0.42 -8.35
CA ILE A 794 -20.86 1.56 -8.45
C ILE A 794 -21.40 2.73 -7.63
N ASP A 795 -20.55 3.31 -6.78
CA ASP A 795 -20.86 4.58 -6.12
C ASP A 795 -20.48 5.73 -7.05
N ALA A 796 -21.45 6.16 -7.85
CA ALA A 796 -21.27 7.24 -8.83
C ALA A 796 -20.92 8.57 -8.16
N ALA A 797 -21.48 8.87 -6.98
CA ALA A 797 -21.21 10.11 -6.26
C ALA A 797 -19.75 10.18 -5.78
N GLU A 798 -19.23 9.10 -5.19
CA GLU A 798 -17.81 9.02 -4.83
C GLU A 798 -16.93 9.03 -6.06
N THR A 799 -17.32 8.32 -7.14
CA THR A 799 -16.55 8.34 -8.39
C THR A 799 -16.37 9.77 -8.91
N LEU A 800 -17.46 10.56 -8.97
CA LEU A 800 -17.42 11.96 -9.39
C LEU A 800 -16.58 12.81 -8.45
N SER A 801 -16.70 12.60 -7.14
CA SER A 801 -15.88 13.28 -6.12
C SER A 801 -14.38 13.03 -6.32
N LEU A 802 -13.99 11.78 -6.59
CA LEU A 802 -12.62 11.39 -6.83
C LEU A 802 -12.06 11.97 -8.13
N ILE A 803 -12.85 11.96 -9.21
CA ILE A 803 -12.46 12.50 -10.52
C ILE A 803 -12.27 14.01 -10.48
N THR A 804 -13.25 14.72 -9.91
CA THR A 804 -13.27 16.19 -9.85
C THR A 804 -12.36 16.74 -8.76
N GLY A 805 -11.96 15.90 -7.79
CA GLY A 805 -11.23 16.29 -6.61
C GLY A 805 -12.06 17.08 -5.60
N LYS A 806 -13.39 17.10 -5.76
CA LYS A 806 -14.30 17.91 -4.95
C LYS A 806 -14.92 17.10 -3.83
N LYS A 807 -15.07 17.70 -2.66
CA LYS A 807 -15.78 17.12 -1.52
C LYS A 807 -17.29 17.10 -1.76
N ILE A 808 -17.92 15.99 -1.39
CA ILE A 808 -19.37 15.82 -1.48
C ILE A 808 -20.04 16.63 -0.38
N LYS A 809 -20.96 17.50 -0.80
CA LYS A 809 -21.82 18.26 0.09
C LYS A 809 -23.11 17.49 0.39
N LYS A 810 -23.83 17.07 -0.66
CA LYS A 810 -25.10 16.36 -0.56
C LYS A 810 -25.28 15.36 -1.70
N ILE A 811 -26.01 14.28 -1.45
CA ILE A 811 -26.38 13.27 -2.43
C ILE A 811 -27.91 13.16 -2.48
N THR A 812 -28.47 13.06 -3.68
CA THR A 812 -29.87 12.76 -3.95
C THR A 812 -29.97 11.54 -4.86
N GLU A 813 -31.18 11.11 -5.22
CA GLU A 813 -31.35 9.98 -6.16
C GLU A 813 -30.79 10.27 -7.56
N GLU A 814 -30.85 11.53 -8.02
CA GLU A 814 -30.53 11.91 -9.40
C GLU A 814 -29.23 12.70 -9.54
N GLU A 815 -28.77 13.38 -8.49
CA GLU A 815 -27.63 14.30 -8.52
C GLU A 815 -26.76 14.27 -7.26
N VAL A 816 -25.49 14.64 -7.41
CA VAL A 816 -24.56 14.96 -6.32
C VAL A 816 -24.21 16.45 -6.37
N GLU A 817 -24.22 17.11 -5.21
CA GLU A 817 -23.78 18.50 -5.03
C GLU A 817 -22.43 18.51 -4.30
N PHE A 818 -21.50 19.34 -4.77
CA PHE A 818 -20.17 19.53 -4.18
C PHE A 818 -20.08 20.79 -3.33
N ASN A 819 -19.06 20.88 -2.48
CA ASN A 819 -18.85 22.03 -1.58
C ASN A 819 -18.69 23.38 -2.31
N ASP A 820 -18.32 23.39 -3.58
CA ASP A 820 -18.23 24.61 -4.40
C ASP A 820 -19.56 25.02 -5.07
N GLY A 821 -20.65 24.29 -4.79
CA GLY A 821 -21.98 24.51 -5.35
C GLY A 821 -22.20 23.89 -6.73
N SER A 822 -21.19 23.26 -7.34
CA SER A 822 -21.38 22.52 -8.59
C SER A 822 -22.17 21.23 -8.37
N LYS A 823 -22.91 20.80 -9.40
CA LYS A 823 -23.75 19.60 -9.38
C LYS A 823 -23.47 18.72 -10.58
N GLU A 824 -23.55 17.41 -10.38
CA GLU A 824 -23.40 16.42 -11.45
C GLU A 824 -24.49 15.35 -11.36
N SER A 825 -24.97 14.91 -12.53
CA SER A 825 -25.99 13.87 -12.62
C SER A 825 -25.42 12.49 -12.28
N LEU A 826 -26.14 11.72 -11.47
CA LEU A 826 -25.83 10.32 -11.14
C LEU A 826 -26.42 9.34 -12.16
N THR A 827 -27.47 9.76 -12.89
CA THR A 827 -28.19 8.92 -13.86
C THR A 827 -27.63 9.05 -15.29
N ASN A 828 -27.14 10.24 -15.66
CA ASN A 828 -26.45 10.47 -16.92
C ASN A 828 -25.28 11.45 -16.73
N PRO A 829 -24.19 11.00 -16.08
CA PRO A 829 -23.05 11.86 -15.80
C PRO A 829 -22.34 12.33 -17.10
N ASN A 830 -21.64 13.46 -17.02
CA ASN A 830 -20.84 13.96 -18.12
C ASN A 830 -19.72 12.97 -18.51
N TYR A 831 -19.80 12.42 -19.72
CA TYR A 831 -18.85 11.40 -20.20
C TYR A 831 -17.38 11.86 -20.22
N HIS A 832 -17.12 13.17 -20.34
CA HIS A 832 -15.76 13.71 -20.30
C HIS A 832 -15.07 13.45 -18.95
N LEU A 833 -15.83 13.40 -17.85
CA LEU A 833 -15.30 13.12 -16.52
C LEU A 833 -14.82 11.67 -16.41
N PHE A 834 -15.50 10.73 -17.08
CA PHE A 834 -15.23 9.29 -16.94
C PHE A 834 -14.31 8.73 -18.03
N LYS A 835 -13.85 9.56 -18.98
CA LYS A 835 -12.99 9.13 -20.10
C LYS A 835 -11.81 8.29 -19.64
N GLU A 836 -11.10 8.74 -18.60
CA GLU A 836 -9.94 8.05 -18.02
C GLU A 836 -10.31 6.71 -17.35
N PHE A 837 -11.57 6.55 -16.92
CA PHE A 837 -12.08 5.34 -16.27
C PHE A 837 -12.59 4.29 -17.26
N ILE A 838 -12.76 4.62 -18.54
CA ILE A 838 -13.37 3.70 -19.53
C ILE A 838 -12.55 3.51 -20.80
N TRP A 839 -11.65 4.46 -21.13
CA TRP A 839 -10.86 4.42 -22.36
C TRP A 839 -9.38 4.83 -22.20
N TRP A 840 -8.98 5.46 -21.09
CA TRP A 840 -7.58 5.73 -20.67
C TRP A 840 -6.64 6.41 -21.69
N GLN A 841 -7.19 7.20 -22.63
CA GLN A 841 -6.47 8.14 -23.51
C GLN A 841 -7.29 9.40 -23.74
#